data_AF-A0A916WKF0-F1
#
_entry.id   AF-A0A916WKF0-F1
#
_cell.length_a   1.000
_cell.length_b   1.000
_cell.length_c   1.000
_cell.angle_alpha   90.00
_cell.angle_beta   90.00
_cell.angle_gamma   90.00
#
_symmetry.space_group_name_H-M   'P 1'
#
loop_
_entity.id
_entity.type
_entity.pdbx_description
1 polymer ?
#
loop_
_entity_poly.entity_id
_entity_poly.type
_entity_poly.pdbx_seq_one_letter_code
_entity_poly.pdbx_strand_id
1 'polypeptide(L)'
;MQRASATPKRGDIQGLRAVAVVAVVVYHYFPAVIPGGFVGVDVFFVISGFLITLLLIKEIDLTGRISMRSFYARRLRRLLPASLTVTAATVGAALVLFGPLQKANVLEDAAWSTAYLANFHLAQSPDGYFANSDPSLFMHFWSLAVEEQYYLVWPAVLLVVALLAKRRWRLVAPVVLASALVVSLGASVALTASGSNDAYYSLGTRAWELAIGGAVAFLVFLVKRQPSAVVTSVAAAIGIVAIFSSALIFSDLTPFPSWTAAVPTVGTALVIWAGSYHHEGIASGLGVPPLRFIGDISYSLYLWHWPVLTFGVAIVGFSNPAKLALLAVSALLSVATYYGIERRGARLGISLPPARVVVIGIASTLTVVLSLIAATASFPTTGGPAVAVGGPVRVSAAVHESTIVFDKPVDIVSPGWLPQNVEPTLEALPADLADVFLGCMGITAATCVGGDPNGDTTVVLAGDSQAGHWWPAGDQAARENGWKLFGVAKSGCPLAEVPVTATQEEVESPGCSVWRSEAVARIEAIDPDLILFANRGYGYGVEDPLNMSDSEISEWEVGVSPIARSLASIAPLVYFGRFPESADDIGDCLYRNLKSVDNCATPIDIALPPADRERDIATAASVDAVYFDPSTLVCTDVCPVVDRNRIIYRDSGHFNASYSQRLSPAFAAIVASTLPPAYPR
;
A
#
# COMPACT_ATOMS: atom_id res chain seq x y z
N MET A 1 -16.10 -47.08 28.15
CA MET A 1 -15.80 -45.75 27.57
C MET A 1 -14.88 -45.00 28.52
N GLN A 2 -13.55 -45.18 28.38
CA GLN A 2 -12.57 -44.41 29.13
C GLN A 2 -12.52 -43.00 28.56
N ARG A 3 -12.79 -41.99 29.39
CA ARG A 3 -12.53 -40.59 29.05
C ARG A 3 -11.05 -40.47 28.71
N ALA A 4 -10.73 -40.18 27.45
CA ALA A 4 -9.38 -39.79 27.06
C ALA A 4 -8.96 -38.63 27.96
N SER A 5 -7.91 -38.82 28.77
CA SER A 5 -7.32 -37.75 29.56
C SER A 5 -6.94 -36.62 28.61
N ALA A 6 -7.48 -35.43 28.83
CA ALA A 6 -7.11 -34.27 28.04
C ALA A 6 -5.63 -34.00 28.25
N THR A 7 -4.82 -34.14 27.19
CA THR A 7 -3.42 -33.73 27.20
C THR A 7 -3.30 -32.29 27.73
N PRO A 8 -2.39 -32.00 28.67
CA PRO A 8 -2.21 -30.64 29.20
C PRO A 8 -2.00 -29.62 28.06
N LYS A 9 -2.71 -28.50 28.08
CA LYS A 9 -2.50 -27.39 27.13
C LYS A 9 -1.05 -26.88 27.29
N ARG A 10 -0.28 -26.84 26.18
CA ARG A 10 1.04 -26.21 26.06
C ARG A 10 0.95 -24.70 26.38
N GLY A 11 1.23 -24.34 27.64
CA GLY A 11 1.13 -22.96 28.11
C GLY A 11 2.14 -22.01 27.47
N ASP A 12 3.33 -22.53 27.17
CA ASP A 12 4.42 -21.86 26.44
C ASP A 12 4.00 -21.43 25.03
N ILE A 13 3.29 -22.29 24.29
CA ILE A 13 2.78 -21.94 22.94
C ILE A 13 1.74 -20.83 23.03
N GLN A 14 0.84 -20.86 24.03
CA GLN A 14 -0.11 -19.77 24.20
C GLN A 14 0.58 -18.46 24.58
N GLY A 15 1.63 -18.53 25.39
CA GLY A 15 2.47 -17.38 25.69
C GLY A 15 3.17 -16.80 24.47
N LEU A 16 3.74 -17.64 23.60
CA LEU A 16 4.34 -17.19 22.34
C LEU A 16 3.31 -16.55 21.41
N ARG A 17 2.09 -17.10 21.31
CA ARG A 17 0.99 -16.47 20.56
C ARG A 17 0.62 -15.10 21.12
N ALA A 18 0.69 -14.93 22.44
CA ALA A 18 0.45 -13.64 23.07
C ALA A 18 1.55 -12.62 22.75
N VAL A 19 2.82 -13.01 22.86
CA VAL A 19 3.96 -12.17 22.49
C VAL A 19 3.84 -11.73 21.03
N ALA A 20 3.55 -12.68 20.13
CA ALA A 20 3.39 -12.43 18.70
C ALA A 20 2.27 -11.42 18.39
N VAL A 21 1.04 -11.62 18.91
CA VAL A 21 -0.07 -10.69 18.62
C VAL A 21 0.15 -9.33 19.26
N VAL A 22 0.74 -9.27 20.46
CA VAL A 22 1.01 -7.99 21.13
C VAL A 22 2.05 -7.20 20.34
N ALA A 23 3.12 -7.84 19.85
CA ALA A 23 4.11 -7.18 19.00
C ALA A 23 3.47 -6.56 17.75
N VAL A 24 2.63 -7.32 17.04
CA VAL A 24 1.92 -6.83 15.84
C VAL A 24 0.97 -5.68 16.17
N VAL A 25 0.15 -5.82 17.20
CA VAL A 25 -0.84 -4.79 17.57
C VAL A 25 -0.15 -3.51 18.02
N VAL A 26 0.91 -3.60 18.83
CA VAL A 26 1.65 -2.42 19.28
C VAL A 26 2.39 -1.77 18.12
N TYR A 27 2.96 -2.53 17.19
CA TYR A 27 3.57 -1.98 15.98
C TYR A 27 2.58 -1.11 15.18
N HIS A 28 1.36 -1.58 14.96
CA HIS A 28 0.38 -0.80 14.21
C HIS A 28 -0.14 0.44 14.96
N TYR A 29 -0.37 0.34 16.28
CA TYR A 29 -0.88 1.47 17.06
C TYR A 29 0.21 2.48 17.45
N PHE A 30 1.40 1.99 17.80
CA PHE A 30 2.52 2.74 18.36
C PHE A 30 3.84 2.28 17.73
N PRO A 31 4.05 2.53 16.42
CA PRO A 31 5.23 2.02 15.70
C PRO A 31 6.55 2.47 16.32
N ALA A 32 6.62 3.69 16.89
CA ALA A 32 7.80 4.19 17.59
C ALA A 32 8.19 3.38 18.85
N VAL A 33 7.26 2.63 19.45
CA VAL A 33 7.52 1.85 20.68
C VAL A 33 8.10 0.47 20.36
N ILE A 34 7.60 -0.18 19.32
CA ILE A 34 8.04 -1.50 18.87
C ILE A 34 8.15 -1.47 17.33
N PRO A 35 9.19 -0.83 16.77
CA PRO A 35 9.30 -0.59 15.32
C PRO A 35 9.42 -1.89 14.51
N GLY A 36 9.91 -2.96 15.14
CA GLY A 36 10.04 -4.28 14.53
C GLY A 36 8.88 -5.20 14.85
N GLY A 37 7.75 -4.73 15.40
CA GLY A 37 6.70 -5.61 15.91
C GLY A 37 5.98 -6.42 14.82
N PHE A 38 6.14 -6.06 13.54
CA PHE A 38 5.71 -6.87 12.39
C PHE A 38 6.30 -8.30 12.40
N VAL A 39 7.47 -8.53 13.04
CA VAL A 39 8.09 -9.86 13.18
C VAL A 39 7.22 -10.85 13.98
N GLY A 40 6.19 -10.36 14.69
CA GLY A 40 5.23 -11.21 15.36
C GLY A 40 4.48 -12.15 14.40
N VAL A 41 4.32 -11.77 13.13
CA VAL A 41 3.74 -12.65 12.10
C VAL A 41 4.63 -13.87 11.84
N ASP A 42 5.94 -13.68 11.77
CA ASP A 42 6.93 -14.74 11.58
C ASP A 42 6.95 -15.72 12.77
N VAL A 43 6.77 -15.20 13.99
CA VAL A 43 6.56 -16.03 15.20
C VAL A 43 5.30 -16.89 15.04
N PHE A 44 4.19 -16.33 14.53
CA PHE A 44 2.98 -17.10 14.23
C PHE A 44 3.22 -18.19 13.19
N PHE A 45 3.92 -17.88 12.10
CA PHE A 45 4.25 -18.84 11.05
C PHE A 45 5.03 -20.04 11.59
N VAL A 46 6.04 -19.83 12.44
CA VAL A 46 6.78 -20.94 13.08
C VAL A 46 5.87 -21.77 13.99
N ILE A 47 5.01 -21.13 14.81
CA ILE A 47 4.05 -21.84 15.68
C ILE A 47 3.11 -22.70 14.83
N SER A 48 2.57 -22.13 13.75
CA SER A 48 1.63 -22.77 12.84
C SER A 48 2.25 -23.95 12.11
N GLY A 49 3.46 -23.78 11.59
CA GLY A 49 4.26 -24.85 11.00
C GLY A 49 4.50 -26.02 11.95
N PHE A 50 4.86 -25.73 13.20
CA PHE A 50 5.07 -26.75 14.24
C PHE A 50 3.80 -27.52 14.58
N LEU A 51 2.71 -26.81 14.90
CA LEU A 51 1.47 -27.42 15.35
C LEU A 51 0.83 -28.30 14.28
N ILE A 52 0.76 -27.80 13.04
CA ILE A 52 0.14 -28.55 11.94
C ILE A 52 1.01 -29.74 11.53
N THR A 53 2.32 -29.56 11.40
CA THR A 53 3.22 -30.68 11.06
C THR A 53 3.17 -31.76 12.13
N LEU A 54 3.26 -31.40 13.42
CA LEU A 54 3.21 -32.37 14.52
C LEU A 54 1.88 -33.12 14.58
N LEU A 55 0.76 -32.45 14.28
CA LEU A 55 -0.55 -33.07 14.21
C LEU A 55 -0.60 -34.11 13.07
N LEU A 56 -0.15 -33.74 11.87
CA LEU A 56 -0.22 -34.58 10.68
C LEU A 56 0.69 -35.80 10.78
N ILE A 57 1.94 -35.62 11.23
CA ILE A 57 2.88 -36.75 11.35
C ILE A 57 2.44 -37.74 12.43
N LYS A 58 1.80 -37.28 13.51
CA LYS A 58 1.18 -38.17 14.51
C LYS A 58 -0.03 -38.91 13.93
N GLU A 59 -0.84 -38.27 13.10
CA GLU A 59 -1.98 -38.94 12.44
C GLU A 59 -1.51 -40.02 11.46
N ILE A 60 -0.48 -39.72 10.66
CA ILE A 60 0.17 -40.71 9.77
C ILE A 60 0.73 -41.87 10.60
N ASP A 61 1.41 -41.57 11.71
CA ASP A 61 2.03 -42.61 12.56
C ASP A 61 1.00 -43.57 13.16
N LEU A 62 -0.13 -43.02 13.61
CA LEU A 62 -1.19 -43.78 14.26
C LEU A 62 -2.09 -44.54 13.28
N THR A 63 -2.34 -43.98 12.09
CA THR A 63 -3.40 -44.48 11.19
C THR A 63 -2.91 -44.87 9.80
N GLY A 64 -1.67 -44.55 9.44
CA GLY A 64 -1.10 -44.77 8.11
C GLY A 64 -1.67 -43.85 7.02
N ARG A 65 -2.52 -42.89 7.37
CA ARG A 65 -3.22 -41.99 6.43
C ARG A 65 -3.43 -40.60 7.03
N ILE A 66 -3.76 -39.62 6.18
CA ILE A 66 -4.23 -38.29 6.62
C ILE A 66 -5.69 -38.14 6.18
N SER A 67 -6.58 -37.80 7.12
CA SER A 67 -7.95 -37.41 6.80
C SER A 67 -8.05 -35.91 6.52
N MET A 68 -7.92 -35.53 5.24
CA MET A 68 -8.05 -34.13 4.79
C MET A 68 -9.38 -33.51 5.22
N ARG A 69 -10.49 -34.25 5.12
CA ARG A 69 -11.81 -33.77 5.53
C ARG A 69 -11.88 -33.46 7.02
N SER A 70 -11.31 -34.31 7.86
CA SER A 70 -11.27 -34.10 9.31
C SER A 70 -10.37 -32.93 9.69
N PHE A 71 -9.26 -32.76 8.96
CA PHE A 71 -8.33 -31.64 9.12
C PHE A 71 -9.03 -30.30 8.85
N TYR A 72 -9.59 -30.10 7.66
CA TYR A 72 -10.26 -28.83 7.31
C TYR A 72 -11.51 -28.58 8.13
N ALA A 73 -12.29 -29.60 8.46
CA ALA A 73 -13.47 -29.43 9.30
C ALA A 73 -13.12 -28.83 10.68
N ARG A 74 -11.97 -29.20 11.27
CA ARG A 74 -11.51 -28.60 12.55
C ARG A 74 -11.13 -27.14 12.37
N ARG A 75 -10.43 -26.80 11.28
CA ARG A 75 -9.99 -25.43 10.98
C ARG A 75 -11.17 -24.52 10.69
N LEU A 76 -12.10 -24.93 9.81
CA LEU A 76 -13.31 -24.18 9.47
C LEU A 76 -14.17 -23.89 10.69
N ARG A 77 -14.39 -24.86 11.59
CA ARG A 77 -15.15 -24.62 12.84
C ARG A 77 -14.50 -23.60 13.77
N ARG A 78 -13.17 -23.48 13.71
CA ARG A 78 -12.39 -22.62 14.60
C ARG A 78 -12.27 -21.20 14.05
N LEU A 79 -11.98 -21.06 12.76
CA LEU A 79 -11.56 -19.78 12.18
C LEU A 79 -12.68 -19.04 11.45
N LEU A 80 -13.45 -19.76 10.64
CA LEU A 80 -14.39 -19.16 9.69
C LEU A 80 -15.48 -18.31 10.37
N PRO A 81 -16.09 -18.71 11.50
CA PRO A 81 -17.14 -17.90 12.12
C PRO A 81 -16.65 -16.53 12.59
N ALA A 82 -15.45 -16.45 13.16
CA ALA A 82 -14.91 -15.17 13.63
C ALA A 82 -14.47 -14.30 12.46
N SER A 83 -13.77 -14.85 11.46
CA SER A 83 -13.34 -14.07 10.29
C SER A 83 -14.53 -13.50 9.51
N LEU A 84 -15.59 -14.29 9.29
CA LEU A 84 -16.82 -13.79 8.65
C LEU A 84 -17.53 -12.72 9.47
N THR A 85 -17.50 -12.83 10.81
CA THR A 85 -18.11 -11.81 11.69
C THR A 85 -17.37 -10.48 11.57
N VAL A 86 -16.03 -10.50 11.66
CA VAL A 86 -15.23 -9.29 11.52
C VAL A 86 -15.37 -8.71 10.12
N THR A 87 -15.38 -9.55 9.09
CA THR A 87 -15.59 -9.11 7.70
C THR A 87 -16.94 -8.43 7.53
N ALA A 88 -18.03 -9.05 8.01
CA ALA A 88 -19.36 -8.46 7.92
C ALA A 88 -19.48 -7.15 8.69
N ALA A 89 -18.88 -7.05 9.89
CA ALA A 89 -18.87 -5.82 10.67
C ALA A 89 -18.05 -4.71 9.99
N THR A 90 -16.89 -5.05 9.43
CA THR A 90 -16.00 -4.11 8.73
C THR A 90 -16.66 -3.58 7.46
N VAL A 91 -17.23 -4.47 6.64
CA VAL A 91 -18.01 -4.09 5.44
C VAL A 91 -19.23 -3.25 5.85
N GLY A 92 -19.97 -3.65 6.87
CA GLY A 92 -21.13 -2.90 7.35
C GLY A 92 -20.77 -1.48 7.79
N ALA A 93 -19.66 -1.31 8.50
CA ALA A 93 -19.15 0.01 8.88
C ALA A 93 -18.73 0.83 7.65
N ALA A 94 -17.98 0.26 6.71
CA ALA A 94 -17.56 0.95 5.49
C ALA A 94 -18.75 1.40 4.61
N LEU A 95 -19.78 0.55 4.50
CA LEU A 95 -21.00 0.88 3.76
C LEU A 95 -21.78 2.06 4.36
N VAL A 96 -21.57 2.36 5.64
CA VAL A 96 -22.17 3.54 6.30
C VAL A 96 -21.25 4.76 6.19
N LEU A 97 -19.95 4.56 6.38
CA LEU A 97 -19.00 5.67 6.60
C LEU A 97 -18.33 6.19 5.33
N PHE A 98 -18.12 5.36 4.30
CA PHE A 98 -17.24 5.70 3.20
C PHE A 98 -17.96 6.24 1.95
N GLY A 99 -17.19 6.91 1.11
CA GLY A 99 -17.60 7.30 -0.23
C GLY A 99 -17.86 6.08 -1.12
N PRO A 100 -18.73 6.17 -2.14
CA PRO A 100 -19.13 5.00 -2.90
C PRO A 100 -18.01 4.36 -3.76
N LEU A 101 -16.96 5.10 -4.16
CA LEU A 101 -15.75 4.52 -4.75
C LEU A 101 -14.97 3.66 -3.72
N GLN A 102 -14.73 4.22 -2.54
CA GLN A 102 -14.07 3.50 -1.43
C GLN A 102 -14.86 2.24 -1.01
N LYS A 103 -16.20 2.29 -1.07
CA LYS A 103 -17.06 1.12 -0.80
C LYS A 103 -16.80 -0.02 -1.78
N ALA A 104 -16.64 0.26 -3.07
CA ALA A 104 -16.34 -0.76 -4.07
C ALA A 104 -15.00 -1.45 -3.76
N ASN A 105 -13.95 -0.65 -3.48
CA ASN A 105 -12.63 -1.18 -3.11
C ASN A 105 -12.70 -2.04 -1.84
N VAL A 106 -13.39 -1.58 -0.79
CA VAL A 106 -13.54 -2.34 0.46
C VAL A 106 -14.27 -3.67 0.24
N LEU A 107 -15.28 -3.71 -0.63
CA LEU A 107 -16.00 -4.93 -0.95
C LEU A 107 -15.14 -5.92 -1.75
N GLU A 108 -14.32 -5.42 -2.67
CA GLU A 108 -13.35 -6.24 -3.40
C GLU A 108 -12.31 -6.83 -2.45
N ASP A 109 -11.68 -5.99 -1.62
CA ASP A 109 -10.74 -6.40 -0.57
C ASP A 109 -11.33 -7.45 0.37
N ALA A 110 -12.58 -7.26 0.78
CA ALA A 110 -13.31 -8.21 1.62
C ALA A 110 -13.53 -9.54 0.89
N ALA A 111 -13.76 -9.54 -0.43
CA ALA A 111 -13.92 -10.74 -1.23
C ALA A 111 -12.61 -11.55 -1.30
N TRP A 112 -11.50 -10.88 -1.64
CA TRP A 112 -10.16 -11.49 -1.65
C TRP A 112 -9.76 -12.03 -0.26
N SER A 113 -10.07 -11.29 0.79
CA SER A 113 -9.78 -11.68 2.18
C SER A 113 -10.63 -12.86 2.65
N THR A 114 -11.92 -12.88 2.31
CA THR A 114 -12.82 -14.00 2.61
C THR A 114 -12.40 -15.27 1.87
N ALA A 115 -11.87 -15.13 0.66
CA ALA A 115 -11.34 -16.23 -0.12
C ALA A 115 -9.96 -16.74 0.36
N TYR A 116 -9.33 -16.09 1.34
CA TYR A 116 -7.93 -16.33 1.75
C TYR A 116 -6.95 -16.16 0.57
N LEU A 117 -7.18 -15.14 -0.25
CA LEU A 117 -6.36 -14.74 -1.39
C LEU A 117 -5.90 -13.27 -1.33
N ALA A 118 -6.12 -12.59 -0.20
CA ALA A 118 -5.72 -11.19 0.01
C ALA A 118 -4.23 -10.93 -0.29
N ASN A 119 -3.36 -11.91 -0.04
CA ASN A 119 -1.94 -11.76 -0.32
C ASN A 119 -1.64 -11.64 -1.83
N PHE A 120 -2.41 -12.27 -2.72
CA PHE A 120 -2.25 -12.09 -4.16
C PHE A 120 -2.76 -10.73 -4.62
N HIS A 121 -3.87 -10.28 -4.06
CA HIS A 121 -4.45 -8.97 -4.37
C HIS A 121 -3.48 -7.85 -3.96
N LEU A 122 -2.97 -7.90 -2.73
CA LEU A 122 -2.05 -6.89 -2.20
C LEU A 122 -0.67 -6.92 -2.86
N ALA A 123 -0.21 -8.09 -3.33
CA ALA A 123 1.05 -8.17 -4.07
C ALA A 123 1.03 -7.43 -5.42
N GLN A 124 -0.17 -7.21 -5.99
CA GLN A 124 -0.35 -6.46 -7.22
C GLN A 124 -0.45 -4.94 -6.98
N SER A 125 -0.58 -4.50 -5.73
CA SER A 125 -0.57 -3.09 -5.38
C SER A 125 0.78 -2.47 -5.75
N PRO A 126 0.82 -1.31 -6.44
CA PRO A 126 2.06 -0.58 -6.66
C PRO A 126 2.66 -0.07 -5.34
N ASP A 127 1.80 0.24 -4.38
CA ASP A 127 2.19 0.63 -3.03
C ASP A 127 2.52 -0.63 -2.21
N GLY A 128 3.79 -0.79 -1.84
CA GLY A 128 4.24 -1.91 -1.01
C GLY A 128 3.70 -1.87 0.42
N TYR A 129 3.93 -2.94 1.20
CA TYR A 129 3.39 -3.09 2.56
C TYR A 129 3.75 -1.94 3.53
N PHE A 130 4.88 -1.27 3.31
CA PHE A 130 5.39 -0.17 4.14
C PHE A 130 5.16 1.21 3.53
N ALA A 131 4.33 1.31 2.48
CA ALA A 131 3.99 2.60 1.87
C ALA A 131 3.06 3.41 2.79
N ASN A 132 3.18 4.74 2.75
CA ASN A 132 2.34 5.69 3.49
C ASN A 132 1.02 6.01 2.74
N SER A 133 0.44 5.04 2.02
CA SER A 133 -0.86 5.20 1.35
C SER A 133 -2.01 4.75 2.26
N ASP A 134 -3.25 5.14 1.91
CA ASP A 134 -4.46 4.71 2.62
C ASP A 134 -4.58 3.18 2.55
N PRO A 135 -4.36 2.47 3.67
CA PRO A 135 -4.19 1.04 3.57
C PRO A 135 -5.54 0.33 3.59
N SER A 136 -5.64 -0.77 2.84
CA SER A 136 -6.83 -1.63 2.84
C SER A 136 -7.30 -1.95 4.26
N LEU A 137 -8.62 -1.85 4.50
CA LEU A 137 -9.25 -2.26 5.77
C LEU A 137 -9.04 -3.75 6.09
N PHE A 138 -8.62 -4.54 5.10
CA PHE A 138 -8.36 -5.97 5.22
C PHE A 138 -6.90 -6.34 5.05
N MET A 139 -5.98 -5.37 4.99
CA MET A 139 -4.56 -5.60 4.72
C MET A 139 -3.98 -6.76 5.54
N HIS A 140 -4.20 -6.79 6.86
CA HIS A 140 -3.73 -7.85 7.76
C HIS A 140 -4.15 -9.29 7.40
N PHE A 141 -5.16 -9.51 6.55
CA PHE A 141 -5.55 -10.85 6.08
C PHE A 141 -4.51 -11.52 5.18
N TRP A 142 -3.53 -10.77 4.64
CA TRP A 142 -2.48 -11.35 3.81
C TRP A 142 -1.74 -12.50 4.50
N SER A 143 -1.44 -12.35 5.80
CA SER A 143 -0.69 -13.35 6.55
C SER A 143 -1.53 -14.60 6.81
N LEU A 144 -2.83 -14.40 7.08
CA LEU A 144 -3.80 -15.48 7.25
C LEU A 144 -3.99 -16.27 5.94
N ALA A 145 -4.00 -15.57 4.80
CA ALA A 145 -4.05 -16.18 3.48
C ALA A 145 -2.84 -17.10 3.24
N VAL A 146 -1.62 -16.61 3.50
CA VAL A 146 -0.39 -17.42 3.43
C VAL A 146 -0.47 -18.64 4.35
N GLU A 147 -0.96 -18.47 5.58
CA GLU A 147 -1.10 -19.54 6.56
C GLU A 147 -2.08 -20.62 6.07
N GLU A 148 -3.26 -20.23 5.60
CA GLU A 148 -4.28 -21.16 5.07
C GLU A 148 -3.83 -21.83 3.76
N GLN A 149 -3.06 -21.15 2.91
CA GLN A 149 -2.42 -21.76 1.72
C GLN A 149 -1.36 -22.80 2.11
N TYR A 150 -0.60 -22.57 3.18
CA TYR A 150 0.30 -23.60 3.72
C TYR A 150 -0.49 -24.82 4.23
N TYR A 151 -1.64 -24.60 4.87
CA TYR A 151 -2.56 -25.68 5.27
C TYR A 151 -3.24 -26.37 4.09
N LEU A 152 -3.37 -25.64 2.99
CA LEU A 152 -3.49 -26.07 1.61
C LEU A 152 -2.59 -27.27 1.25
N VAL A 153 -1.34 -26.84 1.08
CA VAL A 153 -0.28 -27.52 0.34
C VAL A 153 0.43 -28.55 1.20
N TRP A 154 0.80 -28.21 2.44
CA TRP A 154 1.65 -29.07 3.27
C TRP A 154 1.01 -30.42 3.63
N PRO A 155 -0.27 -30.50 4.04
CA PRO A 155 -0.92 -31.79 4.26
C PRO A 155 -1.03 -32.63 2.99
N ALA A 156 -1.23 -32.00 1.82
CA ALA A 156 -1.26 -32.70 0.53
C ALA A 156 0.13 -33.27 0.18
N VAL A 157 1.20 -32.50 0.37
CA VAL A 157 2.58 -32.96 0.19
C VAL A 157 2.89 -34.12 1.13
N LEU A 158 2.57 -34.01 2.42
CA LEU A 158 2.77 -35.10 3.38
C LEU A 158 1.96 -36.34 3.05
N LEU A 159 0.74 -36.19 2.54
CA LEU A 159 -0.08 -37.31 2.09
C LEU A 159 0.58 -38.02 0.91
N VAL A 160 1.05 -37.28 -0.09
CA VAL A 160 1.77 -37.84 -1.25
C VAL A 160 3.05 -38.56 -0.78
N VAL A 161 3.83 -37.94 0.11
CA VAL A 161 5.04 -38.57 0.66
C VAL A 161 4.70 -39.84 1.43
N ALA A 162 3.66 -39.84 2.26
CA ALA A 162 3.23 -41.02 3.01
C ALA A 162 2.78 -42.16 2.08
N LEU A 163 2.08 -41.85 0.98
CA LEU A 163 1.62 -42.81 0.00
C LEU A 163 2.77 -43.41 -0.83
N LEU A 164 3.68 -42.56 -1.32
CA LEU A 164 4.78 -42.97 -2.22
C LEU A 164 5.95 -43.60 -1.46
N ALA A 165 6.40 -42.97 -0.38
CA ALA A 165 7.55 -43.44 0.40
C ALA A 165 7.18 -44.57 1.37
N LYS A 166 5.88 -44.79 1.63
CA LYS A 166 5.37 -45.80 2.57
C LYS A 166 6.14 -45.71 3.89
N ARG A 167 6.72 -46.81 4.39
CA ARG A 167 7.51 -46.82 5.64
C ARG A 167 8.71 -45.86 5.66
N ARG A 168 9.20 -45.40 4.50
CA ARG A 168 10.30 -44.44 4.39
C ARG A 168 9.85 -42.97 4.51
N TRP A 169 8.56 -42.69 4.74
CA TRP A 169 8.07 -41.31 4.91
C TRP A 169 8.81 -40.55 6.01
N ARG A 170 9.23 -41.24 7.09
CA ARG A 170 10.02 -40.66 8.19
C ARG A 170 11.40 -40.15 7.77
N LEU A 171 11.93 -40.63 6.64
CA LEU A 171 13.19 -40.17 6.05
C LEU A 171 12.94 -39.14 4.94
N VAL A 172 11.94 -39.39 4.10
CA VAL A 172 11.66 -38.55 2.92
C VAL A 172 10.99 -37.23 3.30
N ALA A 173 10.04 -37.22 4.24
CA ALA A 173 9.29 -36.01 4.58
C ALA A 173 10.17 -34.88 5.17
N PRO A 174 11.13 -35.16 6.08
CA PRO A 174 12.08 -34.13 6.53
C PRO A 174 12.95 -33.58 5.40
N VAL A 175 13.37 -34.42 4.44
CA VAL A 175 14.18 -33.98 3.29
C VAL A 175 13.36 -33.05 2.39
N VAL A 176 12.11 -33.43 2.07
CA VAL A 176 11.20 -32.57 1.29
C VAL A 176 10.98 -31.22 1.97
N LEU A 177 10.77 -31.23 3.30
CA LEU A 177 10.61 -30.01 4.08
C LEU A 177 11.88 -29.15 4.07
N ALA A 178 13.05 -29.75 4.24
CA ALA A 178 14.34 -29.05 4.20
C ALA A 178 14.61 -28.43 2.82
N SER A 179 14.30 -29.16 1.74
CA SER A 179 14.39 -28.63 0.38
C SER A 179 13.46 -27.44 0.17
N ALA A 180 12.20 -27.53 0.61
CA ALA A 180 11.24 -26.44 0.51
C ALA A 180 11.70 -25.20 1.31
N LEU A 181 12.28 -25.41 2.50
CA LEU A 181 12.86 -24.34 3.32
C LEU A 181 13.99 -23.62 2.58
N VAL A 182 14.95 -24.35 2.03
CA VAL A 182 16.10 -23.74 1.31
C VAL A 182 15.66 -22.97 0.08
N VAL A 183 14.76 -23.55 -0.73
CA VAL A 183 14.23 -22.88 -1.93
C VAL A 183 13.45 -21.62 -1.57
N SER A 184 12.59 -21.69 -0.55
CA SER A 184 11.78 -20.56 -0.11
C SER A 184 12.63 -19.43 0.49
N LEU A 185 13.65 -19.76 1.29
CA LEU A 185 14.59 -18.77 1.82
C LEU A 185 15.41 -18.11 0.70
N GLY A 186 15.88 -18.88 -0.28
CA GLY A 186 16.59 -18.33 -1.44
C GLY A 186 15.74 -17.35 -2.24
N ALA A 187 14.47 -17.69 -2.48
CA ALA A 187 13.51 -16.81 -3.14
C ALA A 187 13.23 -15.54 -2.30
N SER A 188 13.11 -15.69 -0.98
CA SER A 188 12.92 -14.58 -0.03
C SER A 188 14.05 -13.57 -0.13
N VAL A 189 15.31 -14.01 -0.04
CA VAL A 189 16.48 -13.14 -0.15
C VAL A 189 16.56 -12.45 -1.51
N ALA A 190 16.33 -13.20 -2.60
CA ALA A 190 16.42 -12.67 -3.95
C ALA A 190 15.36 -11.61 -4.26
N LEU A 191 14.09 -11.86 -3.90
CA LEU A 191 12.99 -10.92 -4.17
C LEU A 191 12.99 -9.71 -3.23
N THR A 192 13.44 -9.85 -1.97
CA THR A 192 13.64 -8.68 -1.11
C THR A 192 14.72 -7.76 -1.68
N ALA A 193 15.81 -8.32 -2.24
CA ALA A 193 16.88 -7.52 -2.83
C ALA A 193 16.45 -6.76 -4.10
N SER A 194 15.42 -7.23 -4.81
CA SER A 194 14.89 -6.55 -6.00
C SER A 194 13.81 -5.50 -5.69
N GLY A 195 13.44 -5.31 -4.41
CA GLY A 195 12.35 -4.41 -4.01
C GLY A 195 10.95 -4.89 -4.42
N SER A 196 10.76 -6.19 -4.69
CA SER A 196 9.45 -6.72 -5.12
C SER A 196 8.50 -6.91 -3.94
N ASN A 197 7.24 -6.47 -4.10
CA ASN A 197 6.16 -6.68 -3.12
C ASN A 197 5.86 -8.17 -2.88
N ASP A 198 6.11 -9.03 -3.89
CA ASP A 198 5.99 -10.49 -3.74
C ASP A 198 6.88 -11.05 -2.64
N ALA A 199 8.00 -10.37 -2.33
CA ALA A 199 8.90 -10.78 -1.27
C ALA A 199 8.18 -10.91 0.08
N TYR A 200 7.26 -9.99 0.37
CA TYR A 200 6.57 -9.91 1.66
C TYR A 200 5.27 -10.73 1.69
N TYR A 201 4.50 -10.72 0.58
CA TYR A 201 3.15 -11.31 0.53
C TYR A 201 3.09 -12.76 0.03
N SER A 202 4.11 -13.27 -0.67
CA SER A 202 4.05 -14.59 -1.30
C SER A 202 4.23 -15.75 -0.32
N LEU A 203 3.43 -16.81 -0.46
CA LEU A 203 3.72 -18.09 0.21
C LEU A 203 5.11 -18.60 -0.18
N GLY A 204 5.54 -18.39 -1.43
CA GLY A 204 6.83 -18.88 -1.93
C GLY A 204 8.01 -18.33 -1.15
N THR A 205 7.94 -17.07 -0.69
CA THR A 205 9.03 -16.40 0.05
C THR A 205 8.89 -16.47 1.56
N ARG A 206 7.68 -16.79 2.08
CA ARG A 206 7.42 -16.94 3.53
C ARG A 206 7.34 -18.39 4.00
N ALA A 207 7.24 -19.38 3.10
CA ALA A 207 7.07 -20.78 3.44
C ALA A 207 8.20 -21.37 4.30
N TRP A 208 9.43 -20.85 4.20
CA TRP A 208 10.57 -21.34 4.97
C TRP A 208 10.39 -21.14 6.50
N GLU A 209 9.65 -20.11 6.92
CA GLU A 209 9.37 -19.80 8.33
C GLU A 209 8.40 -20.85 8.92
N LEU A 210 7.35 -21.19 8.18
CA LEU A 210 6.46 -22.32 8.47
C LEU A 210 7.24 -23.65 8.47
N ALA A 211 8.18 -23.82 7.53
CA ALA A 211 9.00 -25.02 7.42
C ALA A 211 9.96 -25.17 8.60
N ILE A 212 10.50 -24.09 9.17
CA ILE A 212 11.29 -24.13 10.42
C ILE A 212 10.45 -24.73 11.56
N GLY A 213 9.21 -24.28 11.71
CA GLY A 213 8.27 -24.87 12.67
C GLY A 213 8.06 -26.37 12.43
N GLY A 214 7.85 -26.76 11.17
CA GLY A 214 7.74 -28.15 10.76
C GLY A 214 9.00 -28.98 11.07
N ALA A 215 10.19 -28.40 10.92
CA ALA A 215 11.45 -29.05 11.22
C ALA A 215 11.57 -29.34 12.72
N VAL A 216 11.17 -28.40 13.58
CA VAL A 216 11.08 -28.62 15.03
C VAL A 216 10.09 -29.74 15.35
N ALA A 217 8.96 -29.82 14.64
CA ALA A 217 7.98 -30.88 14.84
C ALA A 217 8.57 -32.26 14.50
N PHE A 218 9.29 -32.39 13.38
CA PHE A 218 10.00 -33.63 13.04
C PHE A 218 11.10 -33.97 14.05
N LEU A 219 11.88 -32.98 14.47
CA LEU A 219 12.93 -33.16 15.46
C LEU A 219 12.38 -33.75 16.76
N VAL A 220 11.34 -33.14 17.32
CA VAL A 220 10.67 -33.61 18.55
C VAL A 220 9.99 -34.96 18.34
N PHE A 221 9.43 -35.21 17.16
CA PHE A 221 8.75 -36.46 16.86
C PHE A 221 9.72 -37.64 16.70
N LEU A 222 10.84 -37.46 15.99
CA LEU A 222 11.81 -38.50 15.65
C LEU A 222 12.87 -38.70 16.75
N VAL A 223 13.34 -37.63 17.38
CA VAL A 223 14.41 -37.68 18.38
C VAL A 223 13.81 -37.81 19.77
N LYS A 224 13.86 -39.03 20.32
CA LYS A 224 13.35 -39.36 21.66
C LYS A 224 14.32 -39.02 22.80
N ARG A 225 15.59 -38.77 22.50
CA ARG A 225 16.60 -38.42 23.51
C ARG A 225 16.31 -37.02 24.06
N GLN A 226 16.18 -36.92 25.38
CA GLN A 226 15.93 -35.63 26.02
C GLN A 226 17.25 -34.87 26.26
N PRO A 227 17.34 -33.60 25.85
CA PRO A 227 18.45 -32.72 26.23
C PRO A 227 18.41 -32.40 27.74
N SER A 228 19.54 -31.99 28.31
CA SER A 228 19.58 -31.51 29.70
C SER A 228 18.76 -30.23 29.87
N ALA A 229 18.21 -30.00 31.07
CA ALA A 229 17.43 -28.81 31.40
C ALA A 229 18.21 -27.49 31.22
N VAL A 230 19.54 -27.52 31.40
CA VAL A 230 20.42 -26.37 31.16
C VAL A 230 20.42 -25.99 29.68
N VAL A 231 20.64 -26.95 28.79
CA VAL A 231 20.64 -26.72 27.33
C VAL A 231 19.30 -26.16 26.85
N THR A 232 18.17 -26.70 27.31
CA THR A 232 16.86 -26.18 26.93
C THR A 232 16.57 -24.81 27.52
N SER A 233 17.05 -24.53 28.73
CA SER A 233 16.90 -23.20 29.35
C SER A 233 17.71 -22.15 28.60
N VAL A 234 18.96 -22.45 28.25
CA VAL A 234 19.81 -21.56 27.44
C VAL A 234 19.21 -21.34 26.06
N ALA A 235 18.74 -22.40 25.39
CA ALA A 235 18.06 -22.29 24.10
C ALA A 235 16.80 -21.41 24.18
N ALA A 236 15.97 -21.61 25.20
CA ALA A 236 14.79 -20.77 25.43
C ALA A 236 15.16 -19.30 25.70
N ALA A 237 16.21 -19.05 26.49
CA ALA A 237 16.68 -17.69 26.76
C ALA A 237 17.16 -16.99 25.48
N ILE A 238 18.01 -17.66 24.69
CA ILE A 238 18.48 -17.15 23.40
C ILE A 238 17.29 -16.86 22.48
N GLY A 239 16.32 -17.79 22.42
CA GLY A 239 15.15 -17.62 21.58
C GLY A 239 14.25 -16.45 21.98
N ILE A 240 14.03 -16.26 23.28
CA ILE A 240 13.30 -15.10 23.81
C ILE A 240 14.05 -13.81 23.48
N VAL A 241 15.36 -13.74 23.77
CA VAL A 241 16.17 -12.56 23.46
C VAL A 241 16.13 -12.23 21.97
N ALA A 242 16.23 -13.23 21.09
CA ALA A 242 16.13 -13.03 19.65
C ALA A 242 14.79 -12.40 19.25
N ILE A 243 13.65 -12.95 19.71
CA ILE A 243 12.31 -12.42 19.41
C ILE A 243 12.17 -10.96 19.88
N PHE A 244 12.53 -10.68 21.15
CA PHE A 244 12.41 -9.33 21.71
C PHE A 244 13.38 -8.34 21.04
N SER A 245 14.60 -8.76 20.72
CA SER A 245 15.58 -7.91 20.03
C SER A 245 15.13 -7.56 18.62
N SER A 246 14.56 -8.51 17.86
CA SER A 246 13.99 -8.22 16.54
C SER A 246 12.84 -7.23 16.62
N ALA A 247 11.95 -7.39 17.61
CA ALA A 247 10.81 -6.48 17.79
C ALA A 247 11.23 -5.04 18.14
N LEU A 248 12.34 -4.86 18.85
CA LEU A 248 12.81 -3.55 19.32
C LEU A 248 13.82 -2.87 18.39
N ILE A 249 14.59 -3.64 17.62
CA ILE A 249 15.72 -3.13 16.83
C ILE A 249 15.37 -3.02 15.34
N PHE A 250 14.54 -3.93 14.80
CA PHE A 250 14.19 -3.86 13.38
C PHE A 250 13.24 -2.68 13.13
N SER A 251 13.25 -2.15 11.91
CA SER A 251 12.26 -1.19 11.45
C SER A 251 11.89 -1.47 9.98
N ASP A 252 11.06 -0.61 9.41
CA ASP A 252 10.78 -0.47 7.98
C ASP A 252 12.04 -0.36 7.08
N LEU A 253 13.17 0.10 7.61
CA LEU A 253 14.46 0.17 6.91
C LEU A 253 15.21 -1.17 6.88
N THR A 254 14.81 -2.14 7.71
CA THR A 254 15.43 -3.46 7.72
C THR A 254 15.01 -4.22 6.46
N PRO A 255 15.95 -4.76 5.65
CA PRO A 255 15.60 -5.61 4.52
C PRO A 255 14.85 -6.86 5.00
N PHE A 256 13.54 -6.91 4.77
CA PHE A 256 12.65 -7.92 5.32
C PHE A 256 11.69 -8.45 4.23
N PRO A 257 11.32 -9.75 4.22
CA PRO A 257 11.65 -10.79 5.20
C PRO A 257 13.05 -11.39 5.09
N SER A 258 13.64 -11.51 3.88
CA SER A 258 15.03 -11.88 3.60
C SER A 258 15.67 -12.88 4.61
N TRP A 259 16.98 -12.75 4.86
CA TRP A 259 17.70 -13.51 5.88
C TRP A 259 17.50 -12.94 7.29
N THR A 260 17.06 -11.69 7.42
CA THR A 260 16.88 -10.99 8.71
C THR A 260 15.73 -11.61 9.53
N ALA A 261 14.68 -12.09 8.88
CA ALA A 261 13.61 -12.87 9.51
C ALA A 261 14.12 -14.20 10.12
N ALA A 262 15.36 -14.62 9.88
CA ALA A 262 15.93 -15.82 10.50
C ALA A 262 16.07 -15.64 12.02
N VAL A 263 16.30 -14.41 12.48
CA VAL A 263 16.47 -14.09 13.90
C VAL A 263 15.19 -14.40 14.71
N PRO A 264 14.01 -13.82 14.42
CA PRO A 264 12.79 -14.12 15.17
C PRO A 264 12.30 -15.57 14.94
N THR A 265 12.51 -16.14 13.75
CA THR A 265 11.99 -17.48 13.41
C THR A 265 12.80 -18.60 14.05
N VAL A 266 14.14 -18.55 14.00
CA VAL A 266 15.02 -19.48 14.72
C VAL A 266 14.86 -19.28 16.22
N GLY A 267 14.72 -18.03 16.68
CA GLY A 267 14.44 -17.75 18.09
C GLY A 267 13.17 -18.46 18.57
N THR A 268 12.08 -18.35 17.81
CA THR A 268 10.82 -19.03 18.07
C THR A 268 10.98 -20.55 18.06
N ALA A 269 11.73 -21.09 17.10
CA ALA A 269 12.02 -22.52 17.00
C ALA A 269 12.72 -23.05 18.26
N LEU A 270 13.70 -22.32 18.80
CA LEU A 270 14.42 -22.67 20.02
C LEU A 270 13.49 -22.71 21.24
N VAL A 271 12.60 -21.73 21.39
CA VAL A 271 11.62 -21.70 22.50
C VAL A 271 10.65 -22.88 22.40
N ILE A 272 10.09 -23.14 21.22
CA ILE A 272 9.16 -24.27 21.00
C ILE A 272 9.86 -25.61 21.24
N TRP A 273 11.10 -25.77 20.77
CA TRP A 273 11.90 -26.97 20.97
C TRP A 273 12.18 -27.20 22.45
N ALA A 274 12.65 -26.18 23.18
CA ALA A 274 12.93 -26.26 24.61
C ALA A 274 11.68 -26.66 25.41
N GLY A 275 10.54 -25.99 25.16
CA GLY A 275 9.26 -26.27 25.82
C GLY A 275 8.63 -27.63 25.46
N SER A 276 9.18 -28.35 24.47
CA SER A 276 8.73 -29.70 24.10
C SER A 276 9.35 -30.81 24.96
N TYR A 277 10.47 -30.55 25.66
CA TYR A 277 11.17 -31.55 26.48
C TYR A 277 11.02 -31.32 27.98
N HIS A 278 11.08 -30.06 28.42
CA HIS A 278 10.97 -29.69 29.84
C HIS A 278 9.79 -28.75 30.05
N HIS A 279 8.93 -29.08 31.02
CA HIS A 279 7.74 -28.31 31.35
C HIS A 279 7.97 -27.28 32.48
N GLU A 280 9.21 -27.22 32.99
CA GLU A 280 9.70 -26.28 33.98
C GLU A 280 10.90 -25.51 33.37
N GLY A 281 11.09 -24.25 33.76
CA GLY A 281 12.19 -23.39 33.28
C GLY A 281 11.73 -22.18 32.44
N ILE A 282 12.67 -21.54 31.73
CA ILE A 282 12.46 -20.22 31.11
C ILE A 282 11.28 -20.20 30.12
N ALA A 283 11.15 -21.20 29.24
CA ALA A 283 10.04 -21.29 28.30
C ALA A 283 8.67 -21.44 29.00
N SER A 284 8.63 -22.10 30.17
CA SER A 284 7.39 -22.27 30.93
C SER A 284 6.88 -20.96 31.54
N GLY A 285 7.77 -19.96 31.74
CA GLY A 285 7.43 -18.62 32.20
C GLY A 285 6.51 -17.85 31.24
N LEU A 286 6.55 -18.15 29.94
CA LEU A 286 5.59 -17.62 28.97
C LEU A 286 4.16 -18.14 29.22
N GLY A 287 4.02 -19.22 29.98
CA GLY A 287 2.75 -19.81 30.36
C GLY A 287 2.08 -19.14 31.56
N VAL A 288 2.40 -17.91 31.95
CA VAL A 288 1.63 -17.24 33.01
C VAL A 288 0.18 -16.98 32.59
N PRO A 289 -0.80 -16.94 33.53
CA PRO A 289 -2.21 -16.80 33.19
C PRO A 289 -2.57 -15.61 32.28
N PRO A 290 -2.01 -14.39 32.46
CA PRO A 290 -2.31 -13.26 31.57
C PRO A 290 -1.90 -13.53 30.12
N LEU A 291 -0.69 -14.03 29.89
CA LEU A 291 -0.21 -14.37 28.55
C LEU A 291 -1.02 -15.52 27.94
N ARG A 292 -1.41 -16.53 28.73
CA ARG A 292 -2.30 -17.58 28.23
C ARG A 292 -3.65 -17.04 27.78
N PHE A 293 -4.21 -16.07 28.51
CA PHE A 293 -5.48 -15.44 28.14
C PHE A 293 -5.37 -14.65 26.84
N ILE A 294 -4.34 -13.81 26.70
CA ILE A 294 -4.07 -13.07 25.46
C ILE A 294 -3.84 -14.05 24.30
N GLY A 295 -3.08 -15.13 24.54
CA GLY A 295 -2.84 -16.19 23.56
C GLY A 295 -4.14 -16.91 23.14
N ASP A 296 -5.06 -17.14 24.06
CA ASP A 296 -6.37 -17.72 23.77
C ASP A 296 -7.20 -16.80 22.85
N ILE A 297 -7.21 -15.47 23.07
CA ILE A 297 -7.95 -14.49 22.25
C ILE A 297 -7.18 -13.97 21.03
N SER A 298 -5.92 -14.36 20.85
CA SER A 298 -5.01 -13.77 19.85
C SER A 298 -5.54 -13.76 18.42
N TYR A 299 -6.35 -14.75 18.03
CA TYR A 299 -6.96 -14.77 16.69
C TYR A 299 -7.99 -13.66 16.52
N SER A 300 -8.97 -13.56 17.43
CA SER A 300 -9.94 -12.46 17.44
C SER A 300 -9.25 -11.09 17.54
N LEU A 301 -8.19 -10.97 18.35
CA LEU A 301 -7.41 -9.73 18.47
C LEU A 301 -6.71 -9.35 17.16
N TYR A 302 -6.11 -10.33 16.49
CA TYR A 302 -5.51 -10.11 15.17
C TYR A 302 -6.55 -9.67 14.13
N LEU A 303 -7.80 -10.17 14.19
CA LEU A 303 -8.84 -9.75 13.26
C LEU A 303 -9.36 -8.33 13.54
N TRP A 304 -9.57 -7.95 14.81
CA TRP A 304 -10.19 -6.66 15.14
C TRP A 304 -9.22 -5.49 15.17
N HIS A 305 -7.95 -5.71 15.52
CA HIS A 305 -7.02 -4.59 15.77
C HIS A 305 -6.85 -3.66 14.57
N TRP A 306 -6.80 -4.22 13.36
CA TRP A 306 -6.54 -3.46 12.15
C TRP A 306 -7.74 -2.62 11.71
N PRO A 307 -8.94 -3.18 11.44
CA PRO A 307 -10.09 -2.38 11.01
C PRO A 307 -10.50 -1.33 12.05
N VAL A 308 -10.37 -1.63 13.35
CA VAL A 308 -10.68 -0.64 14.39
C VAL A 308 -9.68 0.51 14.39
N LEU A 309 -8.39 0.23 14.17
CA LEU A 309 -7.36 1.26 14.04
C LEU A 309 -7.62 2.12 12.80
N THR A 310 -7.80 1.51 11.63
CA THR A 310 -7.96 2.23 10.36
C THR A 310 -9.23 3.08 10.33
N PHE A 311 -10.38 2.55 10.79
CA PHE A 311 -11.59 3.37 10.95
C PHE A 311 -11.42 4.47 11.99
N GLY A 312 -10.84 4.13 13.15
CA GLY A 312 -10.74 5.06 14.26
C GLY A 312 -9.88 6.27 13.92
N VAL A 313 -8.74 6.03 13.28
CA VAL A 313 -7.87 7.08 12.75
C VAL A 313 -8.61 8.02 11.81
N ALA A 314 -9.40 7.47 10.87
CA ALA A 314 -10.14 8.27 9.90
C ALA A 314 -11.23 9.16 10.53
N ILE A 315 -11.72 8.82 11.73
CA ILE A 315 -12.84 9.53 12.38
C ILE A 315 -12.38 10.47 13.49
N VAL A 316 -11.46 10.02 14.35
CA VAL A 316 -11.07 10.74 15.58
C VAL A 316 -9.60 11.22 15.57
N GLY A 317 -8.88 11.02 14.46
CA GLY A 317 -7.50 11.45 14.28
C GLY A 317 -6.46 10.60 15.03
N PHE A 318 -5.19 11.02 14.93
CA PHE A 318 -4.01 10.22 15.32
C PHE A 318 -3.45 10.47 16.73
N SER A 319 -4.23 11.05 17.65
CA SER A 319 -3.73 11.33 19.02
C SER A 319 -3.47 10.06 19.83
N ASN A 320 -2.47 10.08 20.73
CA ASN A 320 -2.17 8.96 21.63
C ASN A 320 -3.38 8.52 22.49
N PRO A 321 -4.19 9.43 23.06
CA PRO A 321 -5.43 9.04 23.74
C PRO A 321 -6.43 8.31 22.85
N ALA A 322 -6.61 8.78 21.59
CA ALA A 322 -7.48 8.11 20.62
C ALA A 322 -6.98 6.69 20.31
N LYS A 323 -5.68 6.53 20.05
CA LYS A 323 -5.04 5.22 19.83
C LYS A 323 -5.28 4.25 21.00
N LEU A 324 -5.13 4.72 22.24
CA LEU A 324 -5.40 3.90 23.43
C LEU A 324 -6.88 3.50 23.55
N ALA A 325 -7.80 4.41 23.26
CA ALA A 325 -9.24 4.12 23.25
C ALA A 325 -9.59 3.07 22.17
N LEU A 326 -9.05 3.23 20.96
CA LEU A 326 -9.23 2.29 19.86
C LEU A 326 -8.62 0.91 20.19
N LEU A 327 -7.47 0.86 20.84
CA LEU A 327 -6.87 -0.39 21.32
C LEU A 327 -7.77 -1.09 22.34
N ALA A 328 -8.38 -0.33 23.25
CA ALA A 328 -9.34 -0.87 24.22
C ALA A 328 -10.59 -1.42 23.52
N VAL A 329 -11.12 -0.72 22.51
CA VAL A 329 -12.23 -1.21 21.67
C VAL A 329 -11.87 -2.52 20.97
N SER A 330 -10.69 -2.57 20.33
CA SER A 330 -10.17 -3.80 19.70
C SER A 330 -10.12 -4.96 20.69
N ALA A 331 -9.58 -4.74 21.89
CA ALA A 331 -9.52 -5.77 22.94
C ALA A 331 -10.92 -6.22 23.41
N LEU A 332 -11.85 -5.29 23.61
CA LEU A 332 -13.23 -5.61 24.02
C LEU A 332 -13.98 -6.42 22.96
N LEU A 333 -13.92 -6.01 21.69
CA LEU A 333 -14.51 -6.74 20.57
C LEU A 333 -13.90 -8.13 20.41
N SER A 334 -12.59 -8.25 20.66
CA SER A 334 -11.88 -9.53 20.63
C SER A 334 -12.34 -10.49 21.71
N VAL A 335 -12.50 -9.99 22.94
CA VAL A 335 -13.02 -10.78 24.06
C VAL A 335 -14.47 -11.19 23.81
N ALA A 336 -15.31 -10.29 23.29
CA ALA A 336 -16.69 -10.57 22.94
C ALA A 336 -16.78 -11.64 21.83
N THR A 337 -15.97 -11.53 20.78
CA THR A 337 -15.90 -12.48 19.66
C THR A 337 -15.41 -13.85 20.15
N TYR A 338 -14.34 -13.88 20.94
CA TYR A 338 -13.82 -15.12 21.49
C TYR A 338 -14.85 -15.86 22.34
N TYR A 339 -15.50 -15.20 23.29
CA TYR A 339 -16.48 -15.86 24.16
C TYR A 339 -17.81 -16.14 23.48
N GLY A 340 -18.28 -15.22 22.64
CA GLY A 340 -19.58 -15.29 21.97
C GLY A 340 -19.60 -16.23 20.77
N ILE A 341 -18.49 -16.33 20.02
CA ILE A 341 -18.39 -17.07 18.76
C ILE A 341 -17.45 -18.25 18.91
N GLU A 342 -16.16 -18.02 19.18
CA GLU A 342 -15.15 -19.10 19.16
C GLU A 342 -15.43 -20.16 20.25
N ARG A 343 -15.56 -19.73 21.51
CA ARG A 343 -15.78 -20.63 22.66
C ARG A 343 -17.20 -21.22 22.65
N ARG A 344 -18.20 -20.44 22.23
CA ARG A 344 -19.59 -20.92 22.15
C ARG A 344 -19.76 -21.97 21.06
N GLY A 345 -19.17 -21.77 19.89
CA GLY A 345 -19.15 -22.76 18.80
C GLY A 345 -18.51 -24.08 19.23
N ALA A 346 -17.41 -24.02 19.98
CA ALA A 346 -16.78 -25.20 20.55
C ALA A 346 -17.66 -25.90 21.63
N ARG A 347 -18.45 -25.15 22.38
CA ARG A 347 -19.33 -25.66 23.46
C ARG A 347 -20.67 -26.21 22.96
N LEU A 348 -21.24 -25.65 21.90
CA LEU A 348 -22.56 -26.05 21.37
C LEU A 348 -22.58 -27.49 20.83
N GLY A 349 -21.42 -28.15 20.70
CA GLY A 349 -21.35 -29.60 20.49
C GLY A 349 -22.00 -30.09 19.19
N ILE A 350 -22.21 -29.18 18.21
CA ILE A 350 -22.82 -29.51 16.92
C ILE A 350 -21.88 -30.47 16.18
N SER A 351 -22.15 -31.77 16.33
CA SER A 351 -21.33 -32.87 15.82
C SER A 351 -21.70 -33.21 14.38
N LEU A 352 -21.56 -32.23 13.49
CA LEU A 352 -21.71 -32.47 12.07
C LEU A 352 -20.55 -33.35 11.55
N PRO A 353 -20.82 -34.32 10.66
CA PRO A 353 -19.78 -35.06 9.96
C PRO A 353 -18.78 -34.12 9.31
N PRO A 354 -17.47 -34.42 9.33
CA PRO A 354 -16.44 -33.54 8.76
C PRO A 354 -16.73 -33.09 7.33
N ALA A 355 -17.24 -33.99 6.48
CA ALA A 355 -17.62 -33.66 5.10
C ALA A 355 -18.70 -32.57 5.03
N ARG A 356 -19.73 -32.62 5.88
CA ARG A 356 -20.80 -31.61 5.91
C ARG A 356 -20.27 -30.25 6.37
N VAL A 357 -19.37 -30.24 7.35
CA VAL A 357 -18.72 -29.01 7.82
C VAL A 357 -17.90 -28.37 6.71
N VAL A 358 -17.14 -29.17 5.95
CA VAL A 358 -16.37 -28.67 4.81
C VAL A 358 -17.29 -28.11 3.73
N VAL A 359 -18.36 -28.83 3.35
CA VAL A 359 -19.33 -28.35 2.35
C VAL A 359 -20.01 -27.06 2.80
N ILE A 360 -20.46 -26.97 4.06
CA ILE A 360 -21.08 -25.75 4.60
C ILE A 360 -20.08 -24.60 4.61
N GLY A 361 -18.84 -24.83 5.04
CA GLY A 361 -17.80 -23.80 5.07
C GLY A 361 -17.44 -23.29 3.67
N ILE A 362 -17.31 -24.18 2.70
CA ILE A 362 -17.09 -23.80 1.29
C ILE A 362 -18.29 -23.02 0.76
N ALA A 363 -19.50 -23.53 0.96
CA ALA A 363 -20.72 -22.88 0.48
C ALA A 363 -20.89 -21.49 1.11
N SER A 364 -20.69 -21.32 2.41
CA SER A 364 -20.78 -20.01 3.07
C SER A 364 -19.71 -19.04 2.57
N THR A 365 -18.48 -19.52 2.37
CA THR A 365 -17.38 -18.69 1.84
C THR A 365 -17.69 -18.24 0.42
N LEU A 366 -18.09 -19.17 -0.46
CA LEU A 366 -18.46 -18.86 -1.85
C LEU A 366 -19.66 -17.92 -1.92
N THR A 367 -20.70 -18.13 -1.11
CA THR A 367 -21.86 -17.24 -1.08
C THR A 367 -21.44 -15.82 -0.69
N VAL A 368 -20.63 -15.65 0.37
CA VAL A 368 -20.16 -14.32 0.80
C VAL A 368 -19.29 -13.69 -0.29
N VAL A 369 -18.32 -14.41 -0.84
CA VAL A 369 -17.45 -13.91 -1.93
C VAL A 369 -18.27 -13.48 -3.14
N LEU A 370 -19.20 -14.33 -3.61
CA LEU A 370 -20.04 -14.01 -4.77
C LEU A 370 -20.99 -12.84 -4.47
N SER A 371 -21.50 -12.71 -3.26
CA SER A 371 -22.31 -11.55 -2.85
C SER A 371 -21.50 -10.26 -2.82
N LEU A 372 -20.26 -10.30 -2.34
CA LEU A 372 -19.36 -9.14 -2.33
C LEU A 372 -18.99 -8.73 -3.76
N ILE A 373 -18.62 -9.67 -4.63
CA ILE A 373 -18.33 -9.42 -6.05
C ILE A 373 -19.57 -8.88 -6.77
N ALA A 374 -20.74 -9.49 -6.57
CA ALA A 374 -21.98 -9.00 -7.17
C ALA A 374 -22.32 -7.58 -6.66
N ALA A 375 -22.07 -7.27 -5.39
CA ALA A 375 -22.26 -5.95 -4.83
C ALA A 375 -21.31 -4.92 -5.48
N THR A 376 -20.03 -5.26 -5.66
CA THR A 376 -19.07 -4.39 -6.39
C THR A 376 -19.56 -4.08 -7.81
N ALA A 377 -19.97 -5.10 -8.56
CA ALA A 377 -20.46 -4.94 -9.93
C ALA A 377 -21.83 -4.23 -10.04
N SER A 378 -22.54 -4.08 -8.92
CA SER A 378 -23.84 -3.39 -8.88
C SER A 378 -23.71 -1.89 -8.74
N PHE A 379 -22.54 -1.37 -8.36
CA PHE A 379 -22.36 0.07 -8.30
C PHE A 379 -22.28 0.64 -9.72
N PRO A 380 -23.07 1.66 -10.04
CA PRO A 380 -22.93 2.34 -11.31
C PRO A 380 -21.57 3.05 -11.32
N THR A 381 -20.87 2.92 -12.43
CA THR A 381 -19.55 3.56 -12.66
C THR A 381 -19.64 4.66 -13.71
N THR A 382 -20.82 4.83 -14.32
CA THR A 382 -21.13 5.79 -15.37
C THR A 382 -22.56 6.31 -15.17
N GLY A 383 -22.85 7.52 -15.67
CA GLY A 383 -24.16 8.17 -15.48
C GLY A 383 -25.01 8.31 -16.73
N GLY A 384 -24.47 8.07 -17.92
CA GLY A 384 -25.21 8.24 -19.16
C GLY A 384 -24.50 7.67 -20.39
N PRO A 385 -25.07 7.88 -21.59
CA PRO A 385 -24.59 7.27 -22.82
C PRO A 385 -23.19 7.75 -23.19
N ALA A 386 -22.55 7.03 -24.12
CA ALA A 386 -21.27 7.43 -24.69
C ALA A 386 -21.36 8.79 -25.41
N VAL A 387 -20.27 9.54 -25.37
CA VAL A 387 -20.12 10.83 -26.07
C VAL A 387 -18.97 10.78 -27.08
N ALA A 388 -18.86 11.77 -27.96
CA ALA A 388 -17.78 11.83 -28.94
C ALA A 388 -16.41 11.92 -28.24
N VAL A 389 -15.41 11.19 -28.74
CA VAL A 389 -14.07 11.19 -28.17
C VAL A 389 -13.39 12.54 -28.41
N GLY A 390 -12.82 13.13 -27.36
CA GLY A 390 -12.05 14.38 -27.46
C GLY A 390 -10.73 14.16 -28.22
N GLY A 391 -10.58 14.81 -29.37
CA GLY A 391 -9.32 14.83 -30.13
C GLY A 391 -8.24 15.71 -29.49
N PRO A 392 -7.02 15.74 -30.06
CA PRO A 392 -5.92 16.57 -29.56
C PRO A 392 -6.30 18.06 -29.53
N VAL A 393 -5.85 18.78 -28.49
CA VAL A 393 -6.12 20.22 -28.34
C VAL A 393 -5.23 21.01 -29.30
N ARG A 394 -5.83 21.56 -30.37
CA ARG A 394 -5.11 22.32 -31.40
C ARG A 394 -5.31 23.83 -31.22
N VAL A 395 -4.31 24.46 -30.63
CA VAL A 395 -4.19 25.90 -30.41
C VAL A 395 -2.81 26.37 -30.88
N SER A 396 -2.70 27.66 -31.18
CA SER A 396 -1.42 28.33 -31.40
C SER A 396 -1.17 29.29 -30.23
N ALA A 397 0.08 29.50 -29.85
CA ALA A 397 0.45 30.37 -28.75
C ALA A 397 1.39 31.48 -29.20
N ALA A 398 1.31 32.64 -28.57
CA ALA A 398 2.23 33.74 -28.72
C ALA A 398 2.52 34.40 -27.37
N VAL A 399 3.70 35.00 -27.24
CA VAL A 399 4.05 35.79 -26.05
C VAL A 399 3.58 37.23 -26.24
N HIS A 400 2.74 37.71 -25.34
CA HIS A 400 2.27 39.09 -25.25
C HIS A 400 2.57 39.62 -23.85
N GLU A 401 3.36 40.70 -23.74
CA GLU A 401 3.73 41.29 -22.44
C GLU A 401 4.28 40.24 -21.45
N SER A 402 5.22 39.42 -21.92
CA SER A 402 5.82 38.30 -21.15
C SER A 402 4.83 37.25 -20.65
N THR A 403 3.63 37.18 -21.22
CA THR A 403 2.63 36.15 -20.91
C THR A 403 2.28 35.36 -22.16
N ILE A 404 2.16 34.04 -22.05
CA ILE A 404 1.69 33.19 -23.12
C ILE A 404 0.17 33.33 -23.27
N VAL A 405 -0.27 33.64 -24.49
CA VAL A 405 -1.67 33.77 -24.87
C VAL A 405 -1.96 32.85 -26.05
N PHE A 406 -3.04 32.07 -25.95
CA PHE A 406 -3.51 31.23 -27.05
C PHE A 406 -4.38 32.01 -28.04
N ASP A 407 -4.35 31.62 -29.32
CA ASP A 407 -5.13 32.20 -30.40
C ASP A 407 -6.65 32.08 -30.19
N LYS A 408 -7.07 31.07 -29.43
CA LYS A 408 -8.46 30.81 -29.04
C LYS A 408 -8.50 30.00 -27.73
N PRO A 409 -9.61 30.09 -26.97
CA PRO A 409 -9.83 29.24 -25.82
C PRO A 409 -9.87 27.75 -26.20
N VAL A 410 -9.46 26.88 -25.28
CA VAL A 410 -9.67 25.44 -25.42
C VAL A 410 -11.17 25.16 -25.31
N ASP A 411 -11.72 24.45 -26.30
CA ASP A 411 -13.13 24.07 -26.30
C ASP A 411 -13.37 22.87 -25.38
N ILE A 412 -13.68 23.17 -24.12
CA ILE A 412 -14.00 22.19 -23.08
C ILE A 412 -15.50 21.96 -23.06
N VAL A 413 -15.93 20.72 -23.29
CA VAL A 413 -17.36 20.38 -23.39
C VAL A 413 -17.71 19.41 -22.27
N SER A 414 -18.29 19.91 -21.18
CA SER A 414 -18.83 19.02 -20.16
C SER A 414 -20.05 18.27 -20.71
N PRO A 415 -20.07 16.92 -20.63
CA PRO A 415 -21.25 16.14 -21.01
C PRO A 415 -22.42 16.28 -20.03
N GLY A 416 -22.20 16.77 -18.80
CA GLY A 416 -23.21 16.82 -17.73
C GLY A 416 -23.45 15.46 -17.01
N TRP A 417 -22.94 14.35 -17.55
CA TRP A 417 -22.90 13.03 -16.90
C TRP A 417 -21.56 12.34 -17.18
N LEU A 418 -21.17 11.36 -16.38
CA LEU A 418 -19.98 10.55 -16.63
C LEU A 418 -20.27 9.55 -17.76
N PRO A 419 -19.68 9.69 -18.96
CA PRO A 419 -20.06 8.88 -20.12
C PRO A 419 -19.67 7.41 -20.00
N GLN A 420 -20.39 6.51 -20.68
CA GLN A 420 -20.04 5.09 -20.72
C GLN A 420 -18.69 4.76 -21.36
N ASN A 421 -18.19 5.64 -22.23
CA ASN A 421 -16.89 5.53 -22.88
C ASN A 421 -15.85 6.49 -22.27
N VAL A 422 -16.00 6.81 -20.97
CA VAL A 422 -15.02 7.64 -20.27
C VAL A 422 -13.66 6.94 -20.20
N GLU A 423 -12.59 7.69 -20.43
CA GLU A 423 -11.21 7.21 -20.41
C GLU A 423 -10.33 8.20 -19.63
N PRO A 424 -9.63 7.76 -18.56
CA PRO A 424 -9.71 6.42 -17.95
C PRO A 424 -11.10 6.17 -17.33
N THR A 425 -11.41 4.89 -17.02
CA THR A 425 -12.60 4.59 -16.20
C THR A 425 -12.39 5.13 -14.79
N LEU A 426 -13.48 5.31 -14.04
CA LEU A 426 -13.41 5.86 -12.68
C LEU A 426 -12.55 4.98 -11.74
N GLU A 427 -12.55 3.67 -11.96
CA GLU A 427 -11.73 2.70 -11.22
C GLU A 427 -10.25 2.75 -11.63
N ALA A 428 -9.99 3.05 -12.91
CA ALA A 428 -8.63 3.16 -13.43
C ALA A 428 -8.01 4.53 -13.16
N LEU A 429 -8.81 5.53 -12.81
CA LEU A 429 -8.37 6.92 -12.63
C LEU A 429 -7.19 7.07 -11.65
N PRO A 430 -7.18 6.45 -10.43
CA PRO A 430 -6.05 6.60 -9.52
C PRO A 430 -4.72 6.07 -10.09
N ALA A 431 -4.81 5.06 -10.96
CA ALA A 431 -3.67 4.43 -11.62
C ALA A 431 -3.25 5.11 -12.93
N ASP A 432 -4.06 6.04 -13.48
CA ASP A 432 -3.73 6.83 -14.68
C ASP A 432 -2.75 7.97 -14.33
N LEU A 433 -1.58 7.58 -13.81
CA LEU A 433 -0.48 8.42 -13.40
C LEU A 433 0.63 8.39 -14.46
N ALA A 434 1.35 9.51 -14.64
CA ALA A 434 2.49 9.54 -15.55
C ALA A 434 3.57 8.54 -15.12
N ASP A 435 4.13 7.82 -16.08
CA ASP A 435 5.12 6.75 -15.88
C ASP A 435 6.39 7.21 -15.14
N VAL A 436 6.78 8.48 -15.30
CA VAL A 436 7.90 9.09 -14.59
C VAL A 436 7.81 9.04 -13.07
N PHE A 437 6.60 8.99 -12.52
CA PHE A 437 6.39 8.89 -11.07
C PHE A 437 6.74 7.51 -10.52
N LEU A 438 6.67 6.47 -11.33
CA LEU A 438 7.09 5.11 -10.97
C LEU A 438 8.61 4.90 -11.13
N GLY A 439 9.32 5.91 -11.61
CA GLY A 439 10.74 5.84 -11.93
C GLY A 439 11.51 7.08 -11.46
N CYS A 440 12.05 7.83 -12.43
CA CYS A 440 13.06 8.86 -12.19
C CYS A 440 12.57 10.10 -11.44
N MET A 441 11.28 10.47 -11.50
CA MET A 441 10.69 11.56 -10.69
C MET A 441 10.08 11.09 -9.36
N GLY A 442 10.24 9.81 -9.04
CA GLY A 442 9.86 9.23 -7.75
C GLY A 442 10.84 9.63 -6.62
N ILE A 443 10.96 8.77 -5.60
CA ILE A 443 11.68 9.10 -4.35
C ILE A 443 13.19 9.32 -4.57
N THR A 444 13.80 8.63 -5.54
CA THR A 444 15.26 8.65 -5.78
C THR A 444 15.75 9.84 -6.62
N ALA A 445 14.83 10.63 -7.17
CA ALA A 445 15.08 11.90 -7.87
C ALA A 445 16.23 11.85 -8.89
N ALA A 446 16.04 11.05 -9.94
CA ALA A 446 16.94 10.96 -11.09
C ALA A 446 16.46 11.89 -12.23
N THR A 447 17.35 12.20 -13.17
CA THR A 447 16.96 12.90 -14.39
C THR A 447 16.20 11.95 -15.32
N CYS A 448 14.98 12.29 -15.71
CA CYS A 448 14.25 11.59 -16.75
C CYS A 448 14.69 12.09 -18.12
N VAL A 449 14.73 11.20 -19.11
CA VAL A 449 15.03 11.54 -20.51
C VAL A 449 13.89 11.05 -21.39
N GLY A 450 13.35 11.96 -22.19
CA GLY A 450 12.25 11.74 -23.13
C GLY A 450 12.48 12.48 -24.45
N GLY A 451 11.46 12.50 -25.30
CA GLY A 451 11.51 13.15 -26.60
C GLY A 451 12.28 12.34 -27.66
N ASP A 452 12.84 13.05 -28.64
CA ASP A 452 13.70 12.50 -29.68
C ASP A 452 15.17 12.47 -29.21
N PRO A 453 15.81 11.28 -29.07
CA PRO A 453 17.20 11.18 -28.65
C PRO A 453 18.19 11.83 -29.64
N ASN A 454 17.77 12.12 -30.87
CA ASN A 454 18.58 12.80 -31.87
C ASN A 454 18.24 14.29 -32.02
N GLY A 455 17.32 14.83 -31.20
CA GLY A 455 16.94 16.24 -31.25
C GLY A 455 18.11 17.18 -30.92
N ASP A 456 18.20 18.31 -31.61
CA ASP A 456 19.22 19.33 -31.34
C ASP A 456 18.76 20.38 -30.33
N THR A 457 17.44 20.54 -30.17
CA THR A 457 16.83 21.44 -29.18
C THR A 457 16.59 20.69 -27.87
N THR A 458 17.12 21.23 -26.79
CA THR A 458 17.04 20.66 -25.44
C THR A 458 16.05 21.45 -24.58
N VAL A 459 15.01 20.77 -24.10
CA VAL A 459 13.99 21.36 -23.22
C VAL A 459 14.05 20.65 -21.87
N VAL A 460 14.04 21.43 -20.78
CA VAL A 460 13.99 20.92 -19.41
C VAL A 460 12.62 21.21 -18.81
N LEU A 461 11.97 20.19 -18.26
CA LEU A 461 10.78 20.31 -17.42
C LEU A 461 11.18 20.10 -15.96
N ALA A 462 11.11 21.16 -15.15
CA ALA A 462 11.70 21.23 -13.82
C ALA A 462 10.68 21.65 -12.75
N GLY A 463 10.72 20.98 -11.59
CA GLY A 463 9.86 21.31 -10.45
C GLY A 463 9.50 20.09 -9.60
N ASP A 464 8.24 19.94 -9.23
CA ASP A 464 7.75 18.87 -8.36
C ASP A 464 6.78 17.92 -9.10
N SER A 465 5.75 17.41 -8.41
CA SER A 465 4.70 16.61 -9.04
C SER A 465 3.90 17.37 -10.11
N GLN A 466 3.86 18.71 -10.11
CA GLN A 466 3.25 19.44 -11.22
C GLN A 466 4.12 19.40 -12.47
N ALA A 467 5.45 19.50 -12.35
CA ALA A 467 6.33 19.20 -13.48
C ALA A 467 6.14 17.75 -13.97
N GLY A 468 6.01 16.80 -13.04
CA GLY A 468 5.78 15.38 -13.38
C GLY A 468 4.46 15.13 -14.12
N HIS A 469 3.36 15.81 -13.76
CA HIS A 469 2.07 15.59 -14.43
C HIS A 469 2.04 16.10 -15.88
N TRP A 470 2.96 17.01 -16.24
CA TRP A 470 3.07 17.56 -17.60
C TRP A 470 3.89 16.65 -18.52
N TRP A 471 4.56 15.65 -17.95
CA TRP A 471 5.44 14.74 -18.68
C TRP A 471 4.76 14.05 -19.88
N PRO A 472 3.54 13.49 -19.78
CA PRO A 472 2.90 12.85 -20.93
C PRO A 472 2.67 13.81 -22.11
N ALA A 473 2.29 15.06 -21.84
CA ALA A 473 2.18 16.11 -22.86
C ALA A 473 3.54 16.44 -23.47
N GLY A 474 4.53 16.66 -22.60
CA GLY A 474 5.88 17.07 -22.99
C GLY A 474 6.63 16.01 -23.79
N ASP A 475 6.61 14.75 -23.37
CA ASP A 475 7.31 13.66 -24.05
C ASP A 475 6.74 13.44 -25.45
N GLN A 476 5.42 13.44 -25.59
CA GLN A 476 4.78 13.34 -26.90
C GLN A 476 5.12 14.55 -27.78
N ALA A 477 5.00 15.78 -27.26
CA ALA A 477 5.31 17.01 -27.99
C ALA A 477 6.78 17.01 -28.46
N ALA A 478 7.70 16.61 -27.59
CA ALA A 478 9.13 16.54 -27.90
C ALA A 478 9.43 15.51 -29.00
N ARG A 479 8.81 14.33 -28.98
CA ARG A 479 8.95 13.33 -30.06
C ARG A 479 8.41 13.84 -31.40
N GLU A 480 7.29 14.54 -31.38
CA GLU A 480 6.64 15.05 -32.59
C GLU A 480 7.38 16.25 -33.21
N ASN A 481 8.16 16.99 -32.41
CA ASN A 481 8.88 18.20 -32.86
C ASN A 481 10.41 18.05 -32.88
N GLY A 482 10.95 16.87 -32.58
CA GLY A 482 12.39 16.60 -32.63
C GLY A 482 13.18 17.27 -31.50
N TRP A 483 12.61 17.38 -30.31
CA TRP A 483 13.27 17.94 -29.12
C TRP A 483 13.76 16.82 -28.20
N LYS A 484 14.89 17.05 -27.54
CA LYS A 484 15.31 16.27 -26.36
C LYS A 484 14.64 16.84 -25.13
N LEU A 485 13.89 16.02 -24.41
CA LEU A 485 13.22 16.42 -23.17
C LEU A 485 13.96 15.84 -21.96
N PHE A 486 14.28 16.69 -21.00
CA PHE A 486 14.82 16.28 -19.71
C PHE A 486 13.84 16.65 -18.60
N GLY A 487 13.57 15.68 -17.73
CA GLY A 487 12.76 15.87 -16.54
C GLY A 487 13.64 15.97 -15.30
N VAL A 488 13.64 17.12 -14.65
CA VAL A 488 14.36 17.35 -13.39
C VAL A 488 13.35 17.73 -12.31
N ALA A 489 12.67 16.70 -11.78
CA ALA A 489 11.61 16.90 -10.80
C ALA A 489 11.63 15.83 -9.70
N LYS A 490 11.07 16.17 -8.53
CA LYS A 490 10.89 15.25 -7.41
C LYS A 490 9.54 15.47 -6.77
N SER A 491 8.71 14.42 -6.76
CA SER A 491 7.38 14.49 -6.14
C SER A 491 7.45 14.98 -4.70
N GLY A 492 6.60 15.96 -4.35
CA GLY A 492 6.54 16.55 -3.02
C GLY A 492 7.71 17.48 -2.65
N CYS A 493 8.69 17.72 -3.53
CA CYS A 493 9.78 18.67 -3.29
C CYS A 493 9.74 19.80 -4.34
N PRO A 494 9.27 21.02 -3.99
CA PRO A 494 9.34 22.16 -4.90
C PRO A 494 10.78 22.63 -5.11
N LEU A 495 11.02 23.22 -6.28
CA LEU A 495 12.19 24.06 -6.57
C LEU A 495 12.00 25.47 -5.98
N ALA A 496 11.73 25.52 -4.67
CA ALA A 496 11.62 26.74 -3.88
C ALA A 496 12.25 26.50 -2.49
N GLU A 497 12.89 27.52 -1.92
CA GLU A 497 13.50 27.50 -0.58
C GLU A 497 12.44 27.60 0.54
N VAL A 498 11.50 26.66 0.54
CA VAL A 498 10.41 26.56 1.53
C VAL A 498 10.53 25.29 2.38
N PRO A 499 10.08 25.31 3.65
CA PRO A 499 9.91 24.11 4.45
C PRO A 499 8.94 23.14 3.78
N VAL A 500 9.26 21.85 3.79
CA VAL A 500 8.36 20.79 3.32
C VAL A 500 8.17 19.82 4.47
N THR A 501 7.02 19.88 5.11
CA THR A 501 6.61 18.88 6.10
C THR A 501 5.98 17.70 5.37
N ALA A 502 6.55 16.50 5.56
CA ALA A 502 5.81 15.29 5.24
C ALA A 502 4.65 15.16 6.24
N THR A 503 3.51 14.64 5.79
CA THR A 503 2.29 14.39 6.58
C THR A 503 2.53 14.14 8.08
N GLN A 504 1.90 14.97 8.93
CA GLN A 504 1.63 14.82 10.38
C GLN A 504 2.76 14.43 11.36
N GLU A 505 3.97 14.11 10.91
CA GLU A 505 5.16 14.04 11.75
C GLU A 505 6.11 15.16 11.30
N GLU A 506 6.56 16.02 12.22
CA GLU A 506 7.49 17.14 12.00
C GLU A 506 8.89 16.66 11.54
N VAL A 507 8.95 15.92 10.45
CA VAL A 507 10.17 15.46 9.80
C VAL A 507 10.14 16.06 8.40
N GLU A 508 11.10 16.93 8.12
CA GLU A 508 11.40 17.38 6.76
C GLU A 508 11.54 16.12 5.90
N SER A 509 10.77 16.02 4.80
CA SER A 509 10.90 14.87 3.90
C SER A 509 12.38 14.69 3.57
N PRO A 510 13.00 13.51 3.84
CA PRO A 510 14.45 13.40 3.84
C PRO A 510 15.06 13.87 2.50
N GLY A 511 15.73 15.03 2.54
CA GLY A 511 16.58 15.53 1.45
C GLY A 511 15.93 16.38 0.36
N CYS A 512 14.81 17.09 0.57
CA CYS A 512 14.35 18.09 -0.42
C CYS A 512 15.38 19.22 -0.60
N SER A 513 15.97 19.75 0.48
CA SER A 513 17.00 20.79 0.42
C SER A 513 18.25 20.37 -0.36
N VAL A 514 18.77 19.17 -0.08
CA VAL A 514 19.88 18.56 -0.83
C VAL A 514 19.51 18.39 -2.30
N TRP A 515 18.35 17.81 -2.58
CA TRP A 515 17.86 17.60 -3.94
C TRP A 515 17.74 18.91 -4.73
N ARG A 516 17.23 20.00 -4.15
CA ARG A 516 17.11 21.30 -4.84
C ARG A 516 18.46 21.80 -5.35
N SER A 517 19.49 21.72 -4.51
CA SER A 517 20.85 22.12 -4.90
C SER A 517 21.42 21.27 -6.03
N GLU A 518 21.17 19.96 -6.00
CA GLU A 518 21.57 19.06 -7.08
C GLU A 518 20.76 19.27 -8.36
N ALA A 519 19.48 19.62 -8.25
CA ALA A 519 18.59 19.84 -9.38
C ALA A 519 19.07 21.02 -10.24
N VAL A 520 19.41 22.15 -9.61
CA VAL A 520 19.97 23.31 -10.34
C VAL A 520 21.27 22.93 -11.05
N ALA A 521 22.19 22.27 -10.36
CA ALA A 521 23.46 21.83 -10.97
C ALA A 521 23.27 20.84 -12.12
N ARG A 522 22.25 19.96 -12.06
CA ARG A 522 21.90 19.05 -13.16
C ARG A 522 21.32 19.81 -14.35
N ILE A 523 20.49 20.82 -14.11
CA ILE A 523 19.92 21.66 -15.18
C ILE A 523 21.04 22.43 -15.88
N GLU A 524 21.98 23.00 -15.13
CA GLU A 524 23.18 23.63 -15.70
C GLU A 524 23.99 22.66 -16.57
N ALA A 525 24.19 21.42 -16.10
CA ALA A 525 24.94 20.41 -16.82
C ALA A 525 24.23 19.91 -18.10
N ILE A 526 22.92 20.06 -18.21
CA ILE A 526 22.13 19.70 -19.41
C ILE A 526 22.33 20.74 -20.53
N ASP A 527 22.66 22.00 -20.20
CA ASP A 527 22.77 23.11 -21.15
C ASP A 527 21.50 23.29 -22.02
N PRO A 528 20.32 23.56 -21.40
CA PRO A 528 19.05 23.58 -22.12
C PRO A 528 18.86 24.84 -22.96
N ASP A 529 18.10 24.72 -24.06
CA ASP A 529 17.63 25.87 -24.85
C ASP A 529 16.40 26.53 -24.21
N LEU A 530 15.65 25.80 -23.36
CA LEU A 530 14.45 26.27 -22.67
C LEU A 530 14.22 25.51 -21.36
N ILE A 531 13.83 26.23 -20.30
CA ILE A 531 13.42 25.65 -19.02
C ILE A 531 11.93 25.94 -18.79
N LEU A 532 11.15 24.90 -18.53
CA LEU A 532 9.75 24.95 -18.12
C LEU A 532 9.69 24.68 -16.61
N PHE A 533 9.33 25.70 -15.85
CA PHE A 533 9.37 25.69 -14.39
C PHE A 533 7.95 25.54 -13.83
N ALA A 534 7.64 24.37 -13.29
CA ALA A 534 6.29 24.01 -12.85
C ALA A 534 6.31 23.39 -11.44
N ASN A 535 5.79 24.13 -10.47
CA ASN A 535 5.60 23.66 -9.09
C ASN A 535 4.13 23.75 -8.69
N ARG A 536 3.73 23.05 -7.63
CA ARG A 536 2.39 23.22 -7.04
C ARG A 536 2.12 24.67 -6.63
N GLY A 537 3.12 25.35 -6.08
CA GLY A 537 3.00 26.72 -5.58
C GLY A 537 2.91 26.75 -4.05
N TYR A 538 1.96 27.51 -3.54
CA TYR A 538 1.73 27.67 -2.10
C TYR A 538 1.24 26.37 -1.42
N GLY A 539 1.27 26.32 -0.08
CA GLY A 539 0.56 25.28 0.67
C GLY A 539 1.31 23.97 0.95
N TYR A 540 2.64 23.95 0.80
CA TYR A 540 3.44 22.81 1.27
C TYR A 540 3.41 22.74 2.80
N GLY A 541 2.70 21.76 3.36
CA GLY A 541 2.57 21.56 4.80
C GLY A 541 1.30 22.11 5.45
N VAL A 542 0.31 22.53 4.66
CA VAL A 542 -0.96 23.12 5.13
C VAL A 542 -2.08 22.07 5.03
N GLU A 543 -2.99 22.03 6.03
CA GLU A 543 -4.12 21.07 6.07
C GLU A 543 -5.18 21.35 4.98
N ASP A 544 -5.36 22.61 4.57
CA ASP A 544 -6.34 23.04 3.56
C ASP A 544 -5.69 23.97 2.50
N PRO A 545 -5.34 23.48 1.31
CA PRO A 545 -4.67 24.27 0.27
C PRO A 545 -5.58 25.30 -0.42
N LEU A 546 -6.90 25.27 -0.16
CA LEU A 546 -7.87 26.25 -0.63
C LEU A 546 -8.05 27.41 0.36
N ASN A 547 -7.49 27.31 1.57
CA ASN A 547 -7.64 28.30 2.63
C ASN A 547 -6.31 28.55 3.37
N MET A 548 -5.39 29.24 2.69
CA MET A 548 -4.05 29.56 3.19
C MET A 548 -3.99 30.94 3.85
N SER A 549 -3.10 31.09 4.82
CA SER A 549 -2.75 32.36 5.46
C SER A 549 -1.81 33.22 4.59
N ASP A 550 -1.87 34.53 4.78
CA ASP A 550 -0.96 35.48 4.11
C ASP A 550 0.53 35.16 4.36
N SER A 551 0.86 34.59 5.52
CA SER A 551 2.23 34.17 5.85
C SER A 551 2.71 33.01 5.00
N GLU A 552 1.88 31.99 4.77
CA GLU A 552 2.23 30.83 3.93
C GLU A 552 2.42 31.25 2.48
N ILE A 553 1.61 32.23 2.03
CA ILE A 553 1.72 32.81 0.69
C ILE A 553 3.03 33.59 0.54
N SER A 554 3.36 34.45 1.50
CA SER A 554 4.58 35.26 1.45
C SER A 554 5.86 34.41 1.53
N GLU A 555 5.83 33.32 2.29
CA GLU A 555 6.96 32.38 2.40
C GLU A 555 7.31 31.75 1.04
N TRP A 556 6.30 31.41 0.23
CA TRP A 556 6.51 30.92 -1.13
C TRP A 556 7.18 31.96 -2.03
N GLU A 557 6.67 33.19 -2.06
CA GLU A 557 7.20 34.25 -2.93
C GLU A 557 8.69 34.52 -2.67
N VAL A 558 9.06 34.54 -1.38
CA VAL A 558 10.46 34.70 -0.94
C VAL A 558 11.29 33.47 -1.32
N GLY A 559 10.75 32.27 -1.14
CA GLY A 559 11.48 31.02 -1.37
C GLY A 559 11.67 30.64 -2.85
N VAL A 560 10.72 30.97 -3.73
CA VAL A 560 10.77 30.57 -5.15
C VAL A 560 11.68 31.49 -5.97
N SER A 561 11.73 32.78 -5.64
CA SER A 561 12.40 33.80 -6.43
C SER A 561 13.91 33.56 -6.64
N PRO A 562 14.72 33.15 -5.63
CA PRO A 562 16.15 32.89 -5.82
C PRO A 562 16.42 31.77 -6.82
N ILE A 563 15.69 30.66 -6.71
CA ILE A 563 15.87 29.50 -7.59
C ILE A 563 15.39 29.83 -9.01
N ALA A 564 14.23 30.46 -9.16
CA ALA A 564 13.73 30.88 -10.47
C ALA A 564 14.72 31.83 -11.17
N ARG A 565 15.32 32.78 -10.43
CA ARG A 565 16.38 33.67 -10.96
C ARG A 565 17.63 32.92 -11.39
N SER A 566 18.05 31.91 -10.61
CA SER A 566 19.18 31.05 -10.98
C SER A 566 18.90 30.32 -12.29
N LEU A 567 17.71 29.74 -12.45
CA LEU A 567 17.32 29.02 -13.66
C LEU A 567 17.20 29.95 -14.88
N ALA A 568 16.60 31.13 -14.72
CA ALA A 568 16.49 32.14 -15.77
C ALA A 568 17.86 32.66 -16.27
N SER A 569 18.92 32.53 -15.46
CA SER A 569 20.28 32.87 -15.87
C SER A 569 20.96 31.80 -16.74
N ILE A 570 20.43 30.57 -16.74
CA ILE A 570 20.94 29.44 -17.53
C ILE A 570 20.35 29.49 -18.94
N ALA A 571 19.02 29.61 -19.04
CA ALA A 571 18.28 29.59 -20.30
C ALA A 571 16.96 30.37 -20.15
N PRO A 572 16.27 30.72 -21.27
CA PRO A 572 14.92 31.25 -21.20
C PRO A 572 14.01 30.38 -20.31
N LEU A 573 13.27 31.04 -19.42
CA LEU A 573 12.43 30.39 -18.42
C LEU A 573 10.95 30.66 -18.71
N VAL A 574 10.16 29.59 -18.76
CA VAL A 574 8.70 29.66 -18.72
C VAL A 574 8.24 29.30 -17.32
N TYR A 575 7.69 30.27 -16.61
CA TYR A 575 7.11 30.08 -15.29
C TYR A 575 5.66 29.62 -15.44
N PHE A 576 5.39 28.36 -15.11
CA PHE A 576 4.03 27.83 -15.07
C PHE A 576 3.40 28.30 -13.75
N GLY A 577 2.33 29.08 -13.86
CA GLY A 577 1.52 29.47 -12.73
C GLY A 577 0.90 28.27 -12.02
N ARG A 578 0.34 28.52 -10.84
CA ARG A 578 -0.39 27.53 -10.06
C ARG A 578 -1.46 26.86 -10.91
N PHE A 579 -1.49 25.54 -10.85
CA PHE A 579 -2.52 24.74 -11.48
C PHE A 579 -3.83 24.84 -10.68
N PRO A 580 -5.00 25.01 -11.33
CA PRO A 580 -6.27 25.08 -10.62
C PRO A 580 -6.56 23.77 -9.85
N GLU A 581 -6.82 23.87 -8.55
CA GLU A 581 -7.17 22.73 -7.69
C GLU A 581 -8.70 22.56 -7.60
N SER A 582 -9.17 21.31 -7.57
CA SER A 582 -10.59 21.04 -7.34
C SER A 582 -10.94 21.05 -5.85
N ALA A 583 -12.19 21.42 -5.55
CA ALA A 583 -12.69 21.48 -4.18
C ALA A 583 -12.76 20.11 -3.47
N ASP A 584 -13.00 19.04 -4.23
CA ASP A 584 -13.15 17.66 -3.73
C ASP A 584 -12.16 16.73 -4.45
N ASP A 585 -11.94 15.53 -3.88
CA ASP A 585 -11.35 14.42 -4.63
C ASP A 585 -12.24 14.05 -5.82
N ILE A 586 -11.67 14.10 -7.03
CA ILE A 586 -12.44 13.96 -8.26
C ILE A 586 -13.01 12.56 -8.44
N GLY A 587 -12.29 11.52 -8.01
CA GLY A 587 -12.79 10.15 -8.04
C GLY A 587 -14.05 9.98 -7.21
N ASP A 588 -14.01 10.42 -5.95
CA ASP A 588 -15.16 10.32 -5.05
C ASP A 588 -16.31 11.25 -5.44
N CYS A 589 -16.02 12.49 -5.87
CA CYS A 589 -17.05 13.41 -6.33
C CYS A 589 -17.81 12.86 -7.54
N LEU A 590 -17.09 12.37 -8.56
CA LEU A 590 -17.70 11.81 -9.77
C LEU A 590 -18.56 10.59 -9.44
N TYR A 591 -18.12 9.73 -8.52
CA TYR A 591 -18.91 8.57 -8.10
C TYR A 591 -20.25 8.97 -7.45
N ARG A 592 -20.25 10.04 -6.66
CA ARG A 592 -21.48 10.58 -6.05
C ARG A 592 -22.37 11.30 -7.07
N ASN A 593 -21.79 11.82 -8.15
CA ASN A 593 -22.44 12.70 -9.11
C ASN A 593 -22.42 12.16 -10.55
N LEU A 594 -22.51 10.83 -10.75
CA LEU A 594 -22.40 10.20 -12.07
C LEU A 594 -23.33 10.84 -13.13
N LYS A 595 -24.54 11.25 -12.75
CA LYS A 595 -25.54 11.85 -13.65
C LYS A 595 -25.48 13.38 -13.73
N SER A 596 -24.58 14.02 -12.99
CA SER A 596 -24.50 15.47 -12.80
C SER A 596 -23.06 15.89 -12.50
N VAL A 597 -22.13 15.57 -13.40
CA VAL A 597 -20.69 15.77 -13.17
C VAL A 597 -20.30 17.24 -12.99
N ASP A 598 -21.16 18.16 -13.44
CA ASP A 598 -20.99 19.60 -13.23
C ASP A 598 -21.03 19.99 -11.74
N ASN A 599 -21.62 19.16 -10.87
CA ASN A 599 -21.57 19.36 -9.41
C ASN A 599 -20.14 19.22 -8.85
N CYS A 600 -19.24 18.61 -9.61
CA CYS A 600 -17.83 18.47 -9.26
C CYS A 600 -16.96 19.59 -9.86
N ALA A 601 -17.53 20.46 -10.70
CA ALA A 601 -16.81 21.60 -11.23
C ALA A 601 -16.53 22.61 -10.12
N THR A 602 -15.33 23.19 -10.12
CA THR A 602 -14.93 24.20 -9.13
C THR A 602 -14.92 25.58 -9.79
N PRO A 603 -15.59 26.61 -9.23
CA PRO A 603 -15.48 27.98 -9.72
C PRO A 603 -14.02 28.43 -9.83
N ILE A 604 -13.67 29.17 -10.89
CA ILE A 604 -12.25 29.54 -11.14
C ILE A 604 -11.66 30.39 -10.01
N ASP A 605 -12.46 31.25 -9.39
CA ASP A 605 -12.06 32.10 -8.28
C ASP A 605 -11.78 31.32 -6.98
N ILE A 606 -12.25 30.08 -6.90
CA ILE A 606 -11.94 29.14 -5.82
C ILE A 606 -10.77 28.25 -6.22
N ALA A 607 -10.80 27.70 -7.44
CA ALA A 607 -9.77 26.78 -7.93
C ALA A 607 -8.39 27.44 -8.10
N LEU A 608 -8.40 28.71 -8.50
CA LEU A 608 -7.23 29.57 -8.66
C LEU A 608 -7.62 31.01 -8.29
N PRO A 609 -7.51 31.40 -7.00
CA PRO A 609 -7.86 32.73 -6.55
C PRO A 609 -7.14 33.82 -7.39
N PRO A 610 -7.84 34.90 -7.81
CA PRO A 610 -7.24 35.92 -8.67
C PRO A 610 -5.95 36.54 -8.10
N ALA A 611 -5.87 36.67 -6.78
CA ALA A 611 -4.69 37.18 -6.10
C ALA A 611 -3.48 36.24 -6.24
N ASP A 612 -3.66 34.92 -6.23
CA ASP A 612 -2.57 33.95 -6.45
C ASP A 612 -2.02 34.07 -7.87
N ARG A 613 -2.93 34.21 -8.85
CA ARG A 613 -2.56 34.41 -10.26
C ARG A 613 -1.76 35.70 -10.45
N GLU A 614 -2.20 36.81 -9.84
CA GLU A 614 -1.48 38.09 -9.90
C GLU A 614 -0.09 38.01 -9.27
N ARG A 615 0.06 37.26 -8.16
CA ARG A 615 1.35 37.00 -7.51
C ARG A 615 2.29 36.17 -8.38
N ASP A 616 1.80 35.13 -9.04
CA ASP A 616 2.62 34.31 -9.94
C ASP A 616 3.12 35.13 -11.14
N ILE A 617 2.26 35.99 -11.70
CA ILE A 617 2.64 36.93 -12.77
C ILE A 617 3.74 37.88 -12.28
N ALA A 618 3.58 38.47 -11.09
CA ALA A 618 4.58 39.37 -10.51
C ALA A 618 5.91 38.65 -10.23
N THR A 619 5.85 37.41 -9.75
CA THR A 619 7.04 36.57 -9.49
C THR A 619 7.78 36.28 -10.78
N ALA A 620 7.08 35.82 -11.83
CA ALA A 620 7.65 35.57 -13.15
C ALA A 620 8.32 36.83 -13.74
N ALA A 621 7.64 37.99 -13.64
CA ALA A 621 8.19 39.26 -14.09
C ALA A 621 9.46 39.68 -13.32
N SER A 622 9.55 39.37 -12.02
CA SER A 622 10.70 39.74 -11.18
C SER A 622 12.02 39.02 -11.53
N VAL A 623 11.91 37.95 -12.32
CA VAL A 623 13.03 37.11 -12.78
C VAL A 623 13.15 37.08 -14.30
N ASP A 624 12.48 38.01 -15.00
CA ASP A 624 12.46 38.10 -16.48
C ASP A 624 11.99 36.81 -17.17
N ALA A 625 11.10 36.05 -16.53
CA ALA A 625 10.51 34.83 -17.09
C ALA A 625 9.23 35.12 -17.89
N VAL A 626 8.94 34.24 -18.85
CA VAL A 626 7.64 34.22 -19.54
C VAL A 626 6.64 33.47 -18.68
N TYR A 627 5.50 34.09 -18.36
CA TYR A 627 4.44 33.47 -17.58
C TYR A 627 3.50 32.63 -18.46
N PHE A 628 3.14 31.44 -17.99
CA PHE A 628 2.09 30.62 -18.56
C PHE A 628 1.04 30.32 -17.49
N ASP A 629 -0.24 30.52 -17.82
CA ASP A 629 -1.38 30.23 -16.95
C ASP A 629 -2.04 28.91 -17.36
N PRO A 630 -1.87 27.82 -16.58
CA PRO A 630 -2.46 26.53 -16.90
C PRO A 630 -3.99 26.53 -16.94
N SER A 631 -4.66 27.44 -16.21
CA SER A 631 -6.12 27.50 -16.16
C SER A 631 -6.74 27.77 -17.52
N THR A 632 -6.01 28.44 -18.42
CA THR A 632 -6.45 28.71 -19.80
C THR A 632 -6.66 27.46 -20.65
N LEU A 633 -6.13 26.31 -20.23
CA LEU A 633 -6.30 25.03 -20.89
C LEU A 633 -7.44 24.17 -20.31
N VAL A 634 -7.90 24.48 -19.10
CA VAL A 634 -8.78 23.59 -18.32
C VAL A 634 -9.99 24.28 -17.69
N CYS A 635 -10.06 25.60 -17.69
CA CYS A 635 -11.11 26.38 -17.06
C CYS A 635 -11.72 27.43 -18.00
N THR A 636 -12.98 27.77 -17.73
CA THR A 636 -13.65 28.99 -18.21
C THR A 636 -14.02 29.83 -16.99
N ASP A 637 -15.29 30.20 -16.81
CA ASP A 637 -15.77 30.77 -15.53
C ASP A 637 -15.79 29.71 -14.41
N VAL A 638 -15.76 28.43 -14.80
CA VAL A 638 -15.62 27.27 -13.93
C VAL A 638 -14.56 26.32 -14.48
N CYS A 639 -13.94 25.55 -13.59
CA CYS A 639 -13.03 24.46 -13.91
C CYS A 639 -13.83 23.14 -13.90
N PRO A 640 -14.31 22.65 -15.06
CA PRO A 640 -14.97 21.36 -15.17
C PRO A 640 -14.00 20.21 -14.90
N VAL A 641 -14.53 19.05 -14.54
CA VAL A 641 -13.73 17.85 -14.22
C VAL A 641 -13.77 16.77 -15.31
N VAL A 642 -14.69 16.91 -16.27
CA VAL A 642 -14.82 16.04 -17.44
C VAL A 642 -14.88 16.90 -18.69
N ASP A 643 -14.06 16.58 -19.69
CA ASP A 643 -14.16 17.12 -21.05
C ASP A 643 -14.51 15.98 -22.01
N ARG A 644 -15.72 16.03 -22.57
CA ARG A 644 -16.29 14.98 -23.42
C ARG A 644 -16.21 13.63 -22.72
N ASN A 645 -15.35 12.73 -23.19
CA ASN A 645 -15.17 11.39 -22.65
C ASN A 645 -13.89 11.25 -21.80
N ARG A 646 -13.25 12.33 -21.37
CA ARG A 646 -12.03 12.26 -20.55
C ARG A 646 -12.22 12.97 -19.23
N ILE A 647 -11.82 12.31 -18.15
CA ILE A 647 -11.65 12.96 -16.86
C ILE A 647 -10.41 13.85 -16.99
N ILE A 648 -10.43 15.06 -16.44
CA ILE A 648 -9.31 16.02 -16.56
C ILE A 648 -8.26 15.72 -15.49
N TYR A 649 -8.72 15.57 -14.25
CA TYR A 649 -7.88 15.45 -13.07
C TYR A 649 -7.83 14.01 -12.58
N ARG A 650 -6.68 13.59 -12.07
CA ARG A 650 -6.47 12.30 -11.40
C ARG A 650 -6.96 12.34 -9.95
N ASP A 651 -6.62 13.43 -9.28
CA ASP A 651 -6.90 13.76 -7.88
C ASP A 651 -7.29 15.24 -7.80
N SER A 652 -7.18 15.89 -6.63
CA SER A 652 -7.59 17.28 -6.48
C SER A 652 -6.67 18.31 -7.18
N GLY A 653 -5.45 17.94 -7.59
CA GLY A 653 -4.45 18.91 -8.05
C GLY A 653 -3.58 18.47 -9.22
N HIS A 654 -3.76 17.26 -9.75
CA HIS A 654 -2.97 16.74 -10.87
C HIS A 654 -3.84 16.34 -12.06
N PHE A 655 -3.32 16.55 -13.27
CA PHE A 655 -3.83 15.86 -14.44
C PHE A 655 -3.74 14.35 -14.29
N ASN A 656 -4.70 13.63 -14.87
CA ASN A 656 -4.42 12.24 -15.24
C ASN A 656 -3.53 12.18 -16.49
N ALA A 657 -2.81 11.07 -16.64
CA ALA A 657 -1.78 10.95 -17.67
C ALA A 657 -2.37 11.07 -19.09
N SER A 658 -3.54 10.46 -19.31
CA SER A 658 -4.18 10.45 -20.61
C SER A 658 -4.71 11.83 -21.05
N TYR A 659 -5.17 12.66 -20.12
CA TYR A 659 -5.58 14.04 -20.40
C TYR A 659 -4.37 14.95 -20.63
N SER A 660 -3.32 14.81 -19.81
CA SER A 660 -2.04 15.50 -20.03
C SER A 660 -1.51 15.23 -21.43
N GLN A 661 -1.45 13.96 -21.85
CA GLN A 661 -1.02 13.59 -23.19
C GLN A 661 -1.84 14.27 -24.32
N ARG A 662 -3.16 14.42 -24.13
CA ARG A 662 -4.03 15.13 -25.10
C ARG A 662 -3.66 16.61 -25.27
N LEU A 663 -3.02 17.23 -24.27
CA LEU A 663 -2.52 18.60 -24.31
C LEU A 663 -1.17 18.72 -25.05
N SER A 664 -0.58 17.64 -25.56
CA SER A 664 0.68 17.65 -26.31
C SER A 664 0.78 18.79 -27.34
N PRO A 665 -0.21 19.07 -28.23
CA PRO A 665 -0.05 20.16 -29.19
C PRO A 665 -0.11 21.55 -28.56
N ALA A 666 -0.85 21.73 -27.45
CA ALA A 666 -0.84 22.98 -26.69
C ALA A 666 0.50 23.19 -25.98
N PHE A 667 1.07 22.11 -25.41
CA PHE A 667 2.41 22.11 -24.84
C PHE A 667 3.47 22.45 -25.88
N ALA A 668 3.37 21.88 -27.08
CA ALA A 668 4.25 22.20 -28.20
C ALA A 668 4.14 23.69 -28.60
N ALA A 669 2.92 24.25 -28.59
CA ALA A 669 2.72 25.67 -28.88
C ALA A 669 3.38 26.57 -27.83
N ILE A 670 3.27 26.23 -26.53
CA ILE A 670 3.94 26.93 -25.42
C ILE A 670 5.46 26.97 -25.66
N VAL A 671 6.07 25.80 -25.90
CA VAL A 671 7.51 25.68 -26.16
C VAL A 671 7.91 26.46 -27.42
N ALA A 672 7.20 26.28 -28.54
CA ALA A 672 7.51 26.96 -29.79
C ALA A 672 7.39 28.48 -29.72
N SER A 673 6.51 29.02 -28.86
CA SER A 673 6.32 30.45 -28.67
C SER A 673 7.45 31.12 -27.88
N THR A 674 8.27 30.34 -27.17
CA THR A 674 9.29 30.81 -26.23
C THR A 674 10.70 30.39 -26.60
N LEU A 675 10.86 29.36 -27.44
CA LEU A 675 12.15 28.99 -27.98
C LEU A 675 12.80 30.18 -28.71
N PRO A 676 14.10 30.45 -28.46
CA PRO A 676 14.83 31.43 -29.24
C PRO A 676 14.76 31.08 -30.73
N PRO A 677 14.66 32.07 -31.63
CA PRO A 677 14.78 31.80 -33.07
C PRO A 677 16.11 31.09 -33.31
N ALA A 678 16.06 29.95 -34.03
CA ALA A 678 17.23 29.13 -34.27
C ALA A 678 18.38 30.00 -34.83
N TYR A 679 19.44 30.17 -34.04
CA TYR A 679 20.69 30.69 -34.57
C TYR A 679 21.21 29.66 -35.60
N PRO A 680 21.49 30.03 -36.85
CA PRO A 680 22.22 29.14 -37.74
C PRO A 680 23.59 28.89 -37.09
N ARG A 681 23.78 27.68 -36.53
CA ARG A 681 25.08 27.22 -36.03
C ARG A 681 26.06 27.01 -37.17
#